data_AF-A0AAD5LDE6-F1
#
_entry.id   AF-A0AAD5LDE6-F1
#
_cell.length_a   1.000
_cell.length_b   1.000
_cell.length_c   1.000
_cell.angle_alpha   90.00
_cell.angle_beta   90.00
_cell.angle_gamma   90.00
#
_symmetry.space_group_name_H-M   'P 1'
#
loop_
_entity.id
_entity.type
_entity.pdbx_description
1 polymer ?
#
loop_
_entity_poly.entity_id
_entity_poly.type
_entity_poly.pdbx_seq_one_letter_code
_entity_poly.pdbx_strand_id
1 'polypeptide(L)'
;MTPSLPQRLQAAPKGAPYAVAAELTWTGERFARGVQVHVGADGRITRVAPAGATAELPVLSLPGHALVPGMVNAHSHAFQRGLRGLGETYPKTDANGQKPQSSFWTWREEMYHLVENMSDEQLYNLTRQCFSEMLDAGITSVGEFHYFHHGSGASARFAYDETILRAARDVGIRVVLLNAYYEHGGFQKAPMSQPQLRFKTPSLDEYWAQMDSLSKKLSPTQSIGVVAHSMRAVELPDIVRLHEESRRRGLVFHIHLEEQTKEVDDCKAAHAGKPPMELLLENLKIDNKFTAVHCTWTEPSQLEEYVKREGNVCICPLTEGEIREGLGADFALIDMSEEQLKFSTPDSLMGAFIFGANGSSVVKATCVNGAWRLTTSPEASKSSEVSKSATAMPDEHAKQIEVAAKLADPNSDDVVKLTCGLMNTESTSGDEVAVGALLEKWLSSRGWKVELQRVPPQSDAAVQVDRFNVFASKTGNKAPRLLFNSHMDTVPPFLPARTDGQKIYGRGACDAKSLIAAQMIAAERLAQAGYGNDVAVLYVVSEETDHSGMKKANELGLRPAHLVVGEPTDLKMIKLQKGILKIRLTKRGVAAHSGYPHLGESAIDPLIDVLHDLKHEPWPNSEELGATTLNVGIISGGQAANALAEHASAMLMFRLTTAPEEILERVKAIVGGRVEVELYTSNAPVHLSVVEGYETDIASFNTDIPYFNFDGQSYLVGAGNITDAHCSREYIEIADLEKLVDFYFTLGKKLIEGENK
;
A
#
# COMPACT_ATOMS: atom_id res chain seq x y z
N MET A 1 24.97 17.79 -0.48
CA MET A 1 25.59 18.04 0.83
C MET A 1 25.23 16.87 1.71
N THR A 2 26.19 16.05 2.10
CA THR A 2 25.99 14.95 3.04
C THR A 2 25.45 15.55 4.36
N PRO A 3 24.33 15.08 4.91
CA PRO A 3 23.96 15.49 6.26
C PRO A 3 25.11 15.08 7.17
N SER A 4 25.65 16.04 7.92
CA SER A 4 26.62 15.69 8.95
C SER A 4 25.90 14.79 9.97
N LEU A 5 26.43 13.58 10.21
CA LEU A 5 26.19 12.82 11.45
C LEU A 5 26.04 13.82 12.60
N PRO A 6 25.01 13.69 13.48
CA PRO A 6 24.77 14.64 14.55
C PRO A 6 26.10 14.99 15.23
N GLN A 7 26.46 16.28 15.33
CA GLN A 7 27.76 16.77 15.82
C GLN A 7 28.26 16.09 17.12
N ARG A 8 27.35 15.46 17.88
CA ARG A 8 27.64 14.72 19.12
C ARG A 8 28.24 13.32 18.94
N LEU A 9 28.01 12.62 17.81
CA LEU A 9 28.67 11.33 17.53
C LEU A 9 30.12 11.49 17.03
N GLN A 10 30.45 12.65 16.44
CA GLN A 10 31.83 13.03 16.12
C GLN A 10 32.70 13.23 17.37
N ALA A 11 32.08 13.31 18.56
CA ALA A 11 32.76 13.45 19.85
C ALA A 11 33.12 12.11 20.51
N ALA A 12 32.82 10.96 19.88
CA ALA A 12 33.23 9.65 20.39
C ALA A 12 34.79 9.56 20.42
N PRO A 13 35.40 9.16 21.55
CA PRO A 13 36.85 9.00 21.63
C PRO A 13 37.36 7.96 20.62
N LYS A 14 38.00 8.40 19.54
CA LYS A 14 38.63 7.48 18.58
C LYS A 14 39.82 6.79 19.25
N GLY A 15 39.82 5.45 19.28
CA GLY A 15 40.93 4.65 19.78
C GLY A 15 41.07 4.55 21.31
N ALA A 16 40.08 4.99 22.07
CA ALA A 16 40.02 4.82 23.52
C ALA A 16 38.69 4.18 23.93
N PRO A 17 38.64 3.36 24.99
CA PRO A 17 37.38 2.81 25.48
C PRO A 17 36.50 3.92 26.08
N TYR A 18 35.20 3.83 25.87
CA TYR A 18 34.21 4.78 26.37
C TYR A 18 32.88 4.08 26.65
N ALA A 19 31.99 4.75 27.37
CA ALA A 19 30.62 4.27 27.58
C ALA A 19 29.62 5.20 26.89
N VAL A 20 28.58 4.64 26.30
CA VAL A 20 27.44 5.40 25.75
C VAL A 20 26.28 5.29 26.74
N ALA A 21 25.73 6.44 27.14
CA ALA A 21 24.58 6.53 28.02
C ALA A 21 23.47 7.32 27.30
N ALA A 22 22.49 6.60 26.76
CA ALA A 22 21.29 7.20 26.17
C ALA A 22 20.17 7.30 27.21
N GLU A 23 19.13 8.09 26.92
CA GLU A 23 17.96 8.17 27.80
C GLU A 23 17.26 6.80 27.93
N LEU A 24 17.14 6.09 26.81
CA LEU A 24 16.66 4.72 26.74
C LEU A 24 17.69 3.86 26.03
N THR A 25 17.91 2.62 26.48
CA THR A 25 18.74 1.63 25.78
C THR A 25 17.98 0.33 25.63
N TRP A 26 17.94 -0.22 24.41
CA TRP A 26 17.39 -1.53 24.13
C TRP A 26 18.29 -2.62 24.70
N THR A 27 17.75 -3.48 25.57
CA THR A 27 18.52 -4.56 26.21
C THR A 27 18.38 -5.91 25.50
N GLY A 28 17.65 -5.97 24.39
CA GLY A 28 17.26 -7.22 23.73
C GLY A 28 15.79 -7.61 23.97
N GLU A 29 15.19 -7.14 25.07
CA GLU A 29 13.80 -7.45 25.46
C GLU A 29 12.97 -6.19 25.71
N ARG A 30 13.60 -5.12 26.22
CA ARG A 30 12.91 -3.85 26.52
C ARG A 30 13.82 -2.65 26.44
N PHE A 31 13.23 -1.47 26.33
CA PHE A 31 13.93 -0.22 26.61
C PHE A 31 14.10 -0.02 28.13
N ALA A 32 15.33 0.28 28.55
CA ALA A 32 15.66 0.54 29.94
C ALA A 32 16.39 1.88 30.10
N ARG A 33 16.08 2.58 31.20
CA ARG A 33 16.79 3.78 31.66
C ARG A 33 17.98 3.35 32.53
N GLY A 34 19.01 4.21 32.60
CA GLY A 34 20.17 3.96 33.47
C GLY A 34 20.99 2.76 33.02
N VAL A 35 21.12 2.54 31.72
CA VAL A 35 21.99 1.53 31.11
C VAL A 35 23.10 2.23 30.33
N GLN A 36 24.30 1.65 30.39
CA GLN A 36 25.49 2.08 29.66
C GLN A 36 25.97 0.95 28.74
N VAL A 37 26.32 1.31 27.51
CA VAL A 37 26.96 0.42 26.54
C VAL A 37 28.44 0.75 26.47
N HIS A 38 29.29 -0.18 26.90
CA HIS A 38 30.74 0.02 26.94
C HIS A 38 31.34 -0.40 25.60
N VAL A 39 32.05 0.53 24.99
CA VAL A 39 32.69 0.36 23.69
C VAL A 39 34.20 0.31 23.92
N GLY A 40 34.84 -0.76 23.41
CA GLY A 40 36.29 -0.92 23.45
C GLY A 40 37.00 0.04 22.50
N ALA A 41 38.33 0.12 22.62
CA ALA A 41 39.16 0.93 21.71
C ALA A 41 39.08 0.48 20.24
N ASP A 42 38.66 -0.77 20.00
CA ASP A 42 38.42 -1.37 18.69
C ASP A 42 37.01 -1.09 18.14
N GLY A 43 36.20 -0.30 18.86
CA GLY A 43 34.83 0.05 18.47
C GLY A 43 33.79 -1.05 18.73
N ARG A 44 34.16 -2.17 19.37
CA ARG A 44 33.23 -3.25 19.70
C ARG A 44 32.55 -3.05 21.03
N ILE A 45 31.30 -3.48 21.13
CA ILE A 45 30.58 -3.53 22.41
C ILE A 45 31.26 -4.61 23.26
N THR A 46 31.81 -4.19 24.40
CA THR A 46 32.47 -5.09 25.36
C THR A 46 31.52 -5.52 26.46
N ARG A 47 30.59 -4.64 26.85
CA ARG A 47 29.65 -4.88 27.95
C ARG A 47 28.43 -3.97 27.84
N VAL A 48 27.28 -4.47 28.29
CA VAL A 48 26.10 -3.66 28.64
C VAL A 48 25.93 -3.74 30.15
N ALA A 49 25.82 -2.59 30.84
CA ALA A 49 25.81 -2.55 32.31
C ALA A 49 24.91 -1.42 32.84
N PRO A 50 24.46 -1.46 34.10
CA PRO A 50 23.82 -0.32 34.74
C PRO A 50 24.72 0.91 34.77
N ALA A 51 24.13 2.10 34.68
CA ALA A 51 24.85 3.36 34.72
C ALA A 51 25.62 3.52 36.03
N GLY A 52 26.90 3.89 35.94
CA GLY A 52 27.78 4.04 37.10
C GLY A 52 28.47 2.74 37.55
N ALA A 53 28.30 1.63 36.83
CA ALA A 53 28.98 0.37 37.11
C ALA A 53 30.51 0.42 36.94
N THR A 54 31.04 1.44 36.24
CA THR A 54 32.48 1.74 36.15
C THR A 54 32.69 3.24 36.15
N ALA A 55 33.27 3.79 37.23
CA ALA A 55 33.54 5.22 37.36
C ALA A 55 34.69 5.74 36.47
N GLU A 56 35.37 4.87 35.72
CA GLU A 56 36.65 5.16 35.06
C GLU A 56 36.57 5.43 33.55
N LEU A 57 35.45 5.13 32.88
CA LEU A 57 35.33 5.36 31.43
C LEU A 57 34.71 6.73 31.12
N PRO A 58 35.23 7.47 30.12
CA PRO A 58 34.53 8.64 29.56
C PRO A 58 33.12 8.25 29.09
N VAL A 59 32.10 8.99 29.52
CA VAL A 59 30.70 8.71 29.17
C VAL A 59 30.21 9.69 28.10
N LEU A 60 29.83 9.17 26.94
CA LEU A 60 29.08 9.90 25.92
C LEU A 60 27.59 9.90 26.29
N SER A 61 27.09 11.04 26.75
CA SER A 61 25.69 11.20 27.15
C SER A 61 24.81 11.65 25.98
N LEU A 62 23.72 10.93 25.72
CA LEU A 62 22.75 11.16 24.66
C LEU A 62 21.32 11.32 25.25
N PRO A 63 21.04 12.43 25.95
CA PRO A 63 19.70 12.71 26.47
C PRO A 63 18.68 12.92 25.33
N GLY A 64 17.42 12.52 25.52
CA GLY A 64 16.38 12.60 24.48
C GLY A 64 16.52 11.57 23.36
N HIS A 65 17.45 10.62 23.48
CA HIS A 65 17.70 9.60 22.45
C HIS A 65 17.49 8.18 23.02
N ALA A 66 17.03 7.28 22.16
CA ALA A 66 17.01 5.84 22.41
C ALA A 66 18.16 5.16 21.66
N LEU A 67 18.88 4.27 22.34
CA LEU A 67 19.95 3.46 21.74
C LEU A 67 19.41 2.07 21.40
N VAL A 68 19.48 1.72 20.11
CA VAL A 68 19.07 0.42 19.56
C VAL A 68 20.22 -0.23 18.80
N PRO A 69 20.22 -1.57 18.63
CA PRO A 69 21.11 -2.22 17.67
C PRO A 69 20.92 -1.64 16.28
N GLY A 70 22.01 -1.41 15.56
CA GLY A 70 21.92 -0.97 14.17
C GLY A 70 21.27 -2.04 13.30
N MET A 71 20.46 -1.59 12.34
CA MET A 71 19.72 -2.48 11.43
C MET A 71 20.68 -3.18 10.46
N VAL A 72 20.22 -4.31 9.91
CA VAL A 72 20.97 -5.15 8.97
C VAL A 72 20.19 -5.30 7.68
N ASN A 73 20.68 -4.73 6.59
CA ASN A 73 20.11 -5.00 5.28
C ASN A 73 20.72 -6.29 4.70
N ALA A 74 19.93 -7.33 4.43
CA ALA A 74 20.42 -8.58 3.85
C ALA A 74 20.79 -8.51 2.38
N HIS A 75 20.19 -7.55 1.67
CA HIS A 75 20.15 -7.58 0.24
C HIS A 75 20.14 -6.17 -0.33
N SER A 76 21.19 -5.85 -1.06
CA SER A 76 21.30 -4.60 -1.80
C SER A 76 22.00 -4.79 -3.14
N HIS A 77 21.76 -3.83 -4.01
CA HIS A 77 22.50 -3.63 -5.25
C HIS A 77 22.95 -2.18 -5.32
N ALA A 78 24.08 -1.85 -4.71
CA ALA A 78 24.50 -0.47 -4.51
C ALA A 78 24.62 0.34 -5.81
N PHE A 79 24.98 -0.29 -6.93
CA PHE A 79 25.06 0.37 -8.24
C PHE A 79 23.69 0.82 -8.76
N GLN A 80 22.61 0.11 -8.41
CA GLN A 80 21.24 0.45 -8.81
C GLN A 80 20.75 1.74 -8.17
N ARG A 81 21.50 2.31 -7.20
CA ARG A 81 21.28 3.68 -6.73
C ARG A 81 21.29 4.72 -7.86
N GLY A 82 21.99 4.42 -8.97
CA GLY A 82 22.00 5.22 -10.19
C GLY A 82 20.69 5.18 -11.00
N LEU A 83 19.79 4.23 -10.71
CA LEU A 83 18.47 4.12 -11.35
C LEU A 83 17.40 4.94 -10.64
N ARG A 84 17.67 5.47 -9.44
CA ARG A 84 16.68 6.23 -8.67
C ARG A 84 16.16 7.42 -9.50
N GLY A 85 14.86 7.46 -9.73
CA GLY A 85 14.19 8.46 -10.59
C GLY A 85 14.34 8.25 -12.11
N LEU A 86 15.09 7.23 -12.57
CA LEU A 86 15.18 6.82 -13.97
C LEU A 86 14.40 5.52 -14.22
N GLY A 87 14.50 4.54 -13.32
CA GLY A 87 13.75 3.28 -13.40
C GLY A 87 12.25 3.43 -13.07
N GLU A 88 11.87 4.56 -12.46
CA GLU A 88 10.50 4.90 -12.03
C GLU A 88 9.76 5.79 -13.07
N THR A 89 10.39 6.12 -14.20
CA THR A 89 9.76 7.00 -15.20
C THR A 89 8.66 6.27 -15.96
N TYR A 90 7.44 6.81 -15.93
CA TYR A 90 6.36 6.46 -16.87
C TYR A 90 6.90 6.61 -18.31
N PRO A 91 6.88 5.56 -19.14
CA PRO A 91 7.58 5.61 -20.41
C PRO A 91 7.06 6.75 -21.28
N LYS A 92 7.99 7.45 -21.93
CA LYS A 92 7.67 8.46 -22.94
C LYS A 92 6.89 7.78 -24.06
N THR A 93 5.88 8.47 -24.56
CA THR A 93 5.11 8.04 -25.72
C THR A 93 6.06 7.67 -26.85
N ASP A 94 5.89 6.48 -27.42
CA ASP A 94 6.71 6.05 -28.55
C ASP A 94 6.42 6.91 -29.80
N ALA A 95 7.20 6.71 -30.87
CA ALA A 95 7.05 7.44 -32.12
C ALA A 95 5.66 7.25 -32.79
N ASN A 96 4.85 6.30 -32.31
CA ASN A 96 3.52 5.98 -32.80
C ASN A 96 2.40 6.52 -31.89
N GLY A 97 2.72 7.27 -30.84
CA GLY A 97 1.71 7.83 -29.94
C GLY A 97 1.19 6.86 -28.88
N GLN A 98 1.82 5.69 -28.69
CA GLN A 98 1.46 4.72 -27.65
C GLN A 98 2.35 4.89 -26.42
N LYS A 99 1.77 4.85 -25.23
CA LYS A 99 2.52 4.69 -23.97
C LYS A 99 2.80 3.20 -23.77
N PRO A 100 4.06 2.74 -23.80
CA PRO A 100 4.38 1.37 -23.37
C PRO A 100 3.91 1.16 -21.93
N GLN A 101 3.56 -0.07 -21.55
CA GLN A 101 3.38 -0.39 -20.14
C GLN A 101 4.76 -0.46 -19.46
N SER A 102 4.91 0.19 -18.31
CA SER A 102 6.08 0.00 -17.44
C SER A 102 6.03 -1.42 -16.85
N SER A 103 7.07 -2.22 -17.10
CA SER A 103 7.22 -3.58 -16.57
C SER A 103 8.63 -3.78 -16.01
N PHE A 104 8.86 -4.87 -15.26
CA PHE A 104 10.21 -5.31 -14.88
C PHE A 104 11.19 -5.30 -16.07
N TRP A 105 10.69 -5.65 -17.26
CA TRP A 105 11.49 -5.78 -18.46
C TRP A 105 11.96 -4.43 -19.01
N THR A 106 11.10 -3.41 -18.97
CA THR A 106 11.49 -2.03 -19.34
C THR A 106 12.41 -1.39 -18.32
N TRP A 107 12.19 -1.64 -17.01
CA TRP A 107 13.14 -1.24 -15.96
C TRP A 107 14.52 -1.88 -16.16
N ARG A 108 14.54 -3.16 -16.55
CA ARG A 108 15.78 -3.91 -16.76
C ARG A 108 16.58 -3.39 -17.95
N GLU A 109 15.92 -2.89 -18.99
CA GLU A 109 16.58 -2.24 -20.12
C GLU A 109 17.31 -0.97 -19.67
N GLU A 110 16.68 -0.13 -18.83
CA GLU A 110 17.34 1.04 -18.23
C GLU A 110 18.52 0.64 -17.31
N MET A 111 18.37 -0.44 -16.55
CA MET A 111 19.48 -1.01 -15.76
C MET A 111 20.65 -1.41 -16.65
N TYR A 112 20.39 -2.05 -17.79
CA TYR A 112 21.41 -2.41 -18.76
C TYR A 112 22.07 -1.19 -19.39
N HIS A 113 21.32 -0.12 -19.72
CA HIS A 113 21.89 1.13 -20.21
C HIS A 113 22.81 1.80 -19.17
N LEU A 114 22.41 1.80 -17.89
CA LEU A 114 23.24 2.29 -16.79
C LEU A 114 24.54 1.47 -16.68
N VAL A 115 24.42 0.14 -16.65
CA VAL A 115 25.54 -0.79 -16.51
C VAL A 115 26.51 -0.69 -17.68
N GLU A 116 26.03 -0.54 -18.91
CA GLU A 116 26.89 -0.44 -20.10
C GLU A 116 27.84 0.76 -20.01
N ASN A 117 27.35 1.89 -19.51
CA ASN A 117 28.07 3.17 -19.53
C ASN A 117 28.74 3.53 -18.20
N MET A 118 28.59 2.72 -17.14
CA MET A 118 29.12 3.06 -15.82
C MET A 118 30.65 2.91 -15.76
N SER A 119 31.32 4.00 -15.40
CA SER A 119 32.75 4.05 -15.10
C SER A 119 33.08 3.65 -13.66
N ASP A 120 34.35 3.34 -13.40
CA ASP A 120 34.87 2.93 -12.09
C ASP A 120 34.63 3.99 -11.00
N GLU A 121 34.80 5.27 -11.36
CA GLU A 121 34.55 6.40 -10.46
C GLU A 121 33.07 6.56 -10.15
N GLN A 122 32.19 6.41 -11.16
CA GLN A 122 30.75 6.48 -10.96
C GLN A 122 30.25 5.36 -10.04
N LEU A 123 30.70 4.11 -10.25
CA LEU A 123 30.34 3.00 -9.37
C LEU A 123 30.77 3.29 -7.93
N TYR A 124 32.04 3.65 -7.73
CA TYR A 124 32.56 3.96 -6.39
C TYR A 124 31.75 5.06 -5.70
N ASN A 125 31.41 6.14 -6.40
CA ASN A 125 30.64 7.24 -5.85
C ASN A 125 29.20 6.85 -5.52
N LEU A 126 28.52 6.11 -6.41
CA LEU A 126 27.16 5.60 -6.17
C LEU A 126 27.12 4.65 -4.98
N THR A 127 28.07 3.71 -4.90
CA THR A 127 28.16 2.78 -3.78
C THR A 127 28.43 3.52 -2.47
N ARG A 128 29.33 4.50 -2.46
CA ARG A 128 29.56 5.32 -1.27
C ARG A 128 28.32 6.10 -0.85
N GLN A 129 27.60 6.65 -1.80
CA GLN A 129 26.36 7.37 -1.52
C GLN A 129 25.31 6.42 -0.93
N CYS A 130 25.08 5.27 -1.56
CA CYS A 130 24.15 4.24 -1.10
C CYS A 130 24.46 3.81 0.34
N PHE A 131 25.72 3.47 0.63
CA PHE A 131 26.13 3.06 1.97
C PHE A 131 26.09 4.18 3.01
N SER A 132 26.32 5.44 2.60
CA SER A 132 26.17 6.58 3.51
C SER A 132 24.70 6.81 3.87
N GLU A 133 23.81 6.73 2.87
CA GLU A 133 22.36 6.82 3.07
C GLU A 133 21.84 5.70 3.99
N MET A 134 22.38 4.48 3.86
CA MET A 134 22.08 3.37 4.78
C MET A 134 22.49 3.68 6.22
N LEU A 135 23.70 4.19 6.45
CA LEU A 135 24.15 4.58 7.79
C LEU A 135 23.29 5.70 8.38
N ASP A 136 22.93 6.70 7.57
CA ASP A 136 22.05 7.79 7.98
C ASP A 136 20.65 7.29 8.36
N ALA A 137 20.18 6.22 7.72
CA ALA A 137 18.93 5.54 8.05
C ALA A 137 19.04 4.55 9.23
N GLY A 138 20.23 4.37 9.83
CA GLY A 138 20.45 3.45 10.95
C GLY A 138 20.80 2.01 10.56
N ILE A 139 21.03 1.73 9.28
CA ILE A 139 21.53 0.44 8.78
C ILE A 139 23.05 0.43 8.91
N THR A 140 23.57 -0.48 9.73
CA THR A 140 25.01 -0.53 10.08
C THR A 140 25.75 -1.72 9.46
N SER A 141 25.00 -2.64 8.86
CA SER A 141 25.51 -3.81 8.17
C SER A 141 24.70 -4.08 6.92
N VAL A 142 25.36 -4.42 5.82
CA VAL A 142 24.73 -4.69 4.53
C VAL A 142 25.27 -5.96 3.88
N GLY A 143 24.38 -6.81 3.37
CA GLY A 143 24.67 -7.86 2.40
C GLY A 143 24.56 -7.28 0.99
N GLU A 144 25.69 -6.93 0.41
CA GLU A 144 25.73 -6.37 -0.95
C GLU A 144 25.78 -7.52 -1.95
N PHE A 145 24.64 -7.77 -2.60
CA PHE A 145 24.49 -8.78 -3.65
C PHE A 145 25.09 -8.25 -4.94
N HIS A 146 26.37 -8.58 -5.12
CA HIS A 146 27.22 -8.00 -6.13
C HIS A 146 27.41 -8.95 -7.32
N TYR A 147 26.77 -8.62 -8.43
CA TYR A 147 26.96 -9.29 -9.73
C TYR A 147 27.62 -8.38 -10.77
N PHE A 148 27.95 -7.13 -10.45
CA PHE A 148 28.53 -6.18 -11.39
C PHE A 148 30.06 -6.13 -11.29
N HIS A 149 30.72 -7.17 -11.77
CA HIS A 149 32.14 -7.45 -11.47
C HIS A 149 33.15 -6.64 -12.28
N HIS A 150 32.82 -6.27 -13.52
CA HIS A 150 33.84 -5.86 -14.49
C HIS A 150 33.79 -4.37 -14.82
N GLY A 151 34.93 -3.71 -14.67
CA GLY A 151 35.15 -2.38 -15.22
C GLY A 151 35.42 -2.43 -16.73
N SER A 152 35.73 -1.28 -17.32
CA SER A 152 36.01 -1.19 -18.76
C SER A 152 37.44 -1.63 -19.09
N GLY A 153 37.59 -2.67 -19.93
CA GLY A 153 38.89 -3.17 -20.44
C GLY A 153 39.43 -4.44 -19.77
N ALA A 154 40.50 -5.02 -20.31
CA ALA A 154 40.98 -6.36 -19.91
C ALA A 154 41.61 -6.42 -18.51
N SER A 155 42.20 -5.33 -18.01
CA SER A 155 42.71 -5.21 -16.63
C SER A 155 41.61 -4.94 -15.59
N ALA A 156 40.37 -4.77 -16.04
CA ALA A 156 39.22 -4.40 -15.20
C ALA A 156 38.38 -5.62 -14.78
N ARG A 157 38.88 -6.84 -15.05
CA ARG A 157 38.25 -8.09 -14.63
C ARG A 157 38.20 -8.17 -13.11
N PHE A 158 37.03 -8.47 -12.57
CA PHE A 158 36.63 -8.38 -11.16
C PHE A 158 37.04 -7.10 -10.41
N ALA A 159 37.36 -6.00 -11.11
CA ALA A 159 37.83 -4.77 -10.47
C ALA A 159 36.77 -4.12 -9.57
N TYR A 160 35.49 -4.39 -9.84
CA TYR A 160 34.39 -3.78 -9.09
C TYR A 160 34.14 -4.44 -7.74
N ASP A 161 34.51 -5.71 -7.56
CA ASP A 161 34.49 -6.39 -6.26
C ASP A 161 35.28 -5.61 -5.20
N GLU A 162 36.51 -5.20 -5.55
CA GLU A 162 37.37 -4.41 -4.66
C GLU A 162 36.87 -2.96 -4.53
N THR A 163 36.19 -2.44 -5.56
CA THR A 163 35.61 -1.09 -5.53
C THR A 163 34.48 -0.98 -4.50
N ILE A 164 33.60 -1.99 -4.43
CA ILE A 164 32.55 -2.07 -3.41
C ILE A 164 33.14 -2.15 -2.00
N LEU A 165 34.13 -3.02 -1.80
CA LEU A 165 34.81 -3.16 -0.50
C LEU A 165 35.53 -1.87 -0.11
N ARG A 166 36.17 -1.17 -1.06
CA ARG A 166 36.79 0.14 -0.80
C ARG A 166 35.73 1.17 -0.37
N ALA A 167 34.63 1.26 -1.10
CA ALA A 167 33.54 2.18 -0.78
C ALA A 167 32.96 1.93 0.64
N ALA A 168 32.71 0.66 0.99
CA ALA A 168 32.24 0.30 2.33
C ALA A 168 33.23 0.70 3.43
N ARG A 169 34.53 0.49 3.20
CA ARG A 169 35.59 0.86 4.14
C ARG A 169 35.66 2.37 4.35
N ASP A 170 35.58 3.14 3.28
CA ASP A 170 35.68 4.60 3.32
C ASP A 170 34.45 5.24 3.99
N VAL A 171 33.29 4.63 3.84
CA VAL A 171 32.05 5.03 4.51
C VAL A 171 31.99 4.55 5.97
N GLY A 172 32.60 3.40 6.27
CA GLY A 172 32.60 2.79 7.60
C GLY A 172 31.40 1.88 7.88
N ILE A 173 30.67 1.43 6.84
CA ILE A 173 29.61 0.43 6.98
C ILE A 173 30.19 -0.98 7.01
N ARG A 174 29.60 -1.89 7.79
CA ARG A 174 29.96 -3.32 7.74
C ARG A 174 29.33 -3.94 6.50
N VAL A 175 30.09 -4.74 5.76
CA VAL A 175 29.60 -5.36 4.52
C VAL A 175 29.91 -6.84 4.46
N VAL A 176 28.90 -7.63 4.07
CA VAL A 176 29.10 -8.96 3.50
C VAL A 176 29.01 -8.77 1.98
N LEU A 177 30.13 -8.91 1.27
CA LEU A 177 30.11 -8.93 -0.19
C LEU A 177 29.57 -10.29 -0.62
N LEU A 178 28.28 -10.35 -0.96
CA LEU A 178 27.60 -11.51 -1.50
C LEU A 178 27.94 -11.59 -2.99
N ASN A 179 29.05 -12.26 -3.31
CA ASN A 179 29.66 -12.23 -4.64
C ASN A 179 29.00 -13.25 -5.57
N ALA A 180 28.37 -12.77 -6.64
CA ALA A 180 27.52 -13.57 -7.50
C ALA A 180 28.27 -14.31 -8.61
N TYR A 181 27.95 -15.59 -8.76
CA TYR A 181 28.24 -16.34 -9.96
C TYR A 181 27.14 -16.10 -11.01
N TYR A 182 27.54 -15.76 -12.24
CA TYR A 182 26.65 -15.42 -13.35
C TYR A 182 27.21 -15.98 -14.67
N GLU A 183 26.56 -16.96 -15.27
CA GLU A 183 27.12 -17.70 -16.41
C GLU A 183 26.40 -17.39 -17.74
N HIS A 184 25.09 -17.13 -17.70
CA HIS A 184 24.23 -17.10 -18.89
C HIS A 184 23.22 -15.95 -18.86
N GLY A 185 22.71 -15.56 -20.03
CA GLY A 185 21.72 -14.49 -20.15
C GLY A 185 20.28 -14.91 -19.79
N GLY A 186 20.05 -16.21 -19.61
CA GLY A 186 18.75 -16.84 -19.36
C GLY A 186 18.88 -18.38 -19.40
N PHE A 187 17.76 -19.07 -19.14
CA PHE A 187 17.66 -20.54 -19.17
C PHE A 187 18.18 -21.13 -20.49
N GLN A 188 18.58 -22.41 -20.44
CA GLN A 188 19.10 -23.15 -21.59
C GLN A 188 20.34 -22.50 -22.23
N LYS A 189 21.20 -21.91 -21.40
CA LYS A 189 22.45 -21.27 -21.83
C LYS A 189 22.25 -20.15 -22.86
N ALA A 190 21.19 -19.36 -22.68
CA ALA A 190 20.92 -18.24 -23.57
C ALA A 190 22.12 -17.27 -23.61
N PRO A 191 22.48 -16.73 -24.79
CA PRO A 191 23.62 -15.85 -24.93
C PRO A 191 23.44 -14.56 -24.13
N MET A 192 24.54 -14.03 -23.60
CA MET A 192 24.55 -12.76 -22.88
C MET A 192 24.55 -11.56 -23.84
N SER A 193 23.78 -10.54 -23.48
CA SER A 193 23.90 -9.20 -24.09
C SER A 193 25.21 -8.50 -23.68
N GLN A 194 25.58 -7.43 -24.38
CA GLN A 194 26.80 -6.66 -24.06
C GLN A 194 26.86 -6.16 -22.60
N PRO A 195 25.79 -5.59 -22.03
CA PRO A 195 25.79 -5.18 -20.61
C PRO A 195 25.98 -6.36 -19.65
N GLN A 196 25.38 -7.52 -19.95
CA GLN A 196 25.52 -8.73 -19.12
C GLN A 196 26.93 -9.31 -19.13
N LEU A 197 27.75 -9.03 -20.15
CA LEU A 197 29.16 -9.44 -20.13
C LEU A 197 29.94 -8.80 -18.98
N ARG A 198 29.44 -7.68 -18.41
CA ARG A 198 30.04 -7.08 -17.22
C ARG A 198 29.71 -7.82 -15.92
N PHE A 199 28.77 -8.78 -15.97
CA PHE A 199 28.41 -9.67 -14.87
C PHE A 199 29.05 -11.05 -14.98
N LYS A 200 29.46 -11.43 -16.19
CA LYS A 200 29.88 -12.79 -16.51
C LYS A 200 31.00 -13.28 -15.61
N THR A 201 30.79 -14.42 -14.95
CA THR A 201 31.84 -15.22 -14.34
C THR A 201 32.26 -16.32 -15.31
N PRO A 202 33.51 -16.35 -15.82
CA PRO A 202 33.85 -17.28 -16.92
C PRO A 202 33.98 -18.75 -16.54
N SER A 203 34.29 -19.07 -15.27
CA SER A 203 34.27 -20.43 -14.75
C SER A 203 34.22 -20.44 -13.22
N LEU A 204 33.84 -21.58 -12.63
CA LEU A 204 33.92 -21.80 -11.19
C LEU A 204 35.34 -21.67 -10.65
N ASP A 205 36.36 -22.11 -11.39
CA ASP A 205 37.77 -22.00 -10.96
C ASP A 205 38.18 -20.53 -10.81
N GLU A 206 37.79 -19.69 -11.77
CA GLU A 206 38.09 -18.26 -11.72
C GLU A 206 37.27 -17.53 -10.66
N TYR A 207 36.01 -17.94 -10.45
CA TYR A 207 35.20 -17.46 -9.32
C TYR A 207 35.87 -17.74 -7.97
N TRP A 208 36.29 -18.98 -7.72
CA TRP A 208 36.92 -19.35 -6.45
C TRP A 208 38.31 -18.72 -6.29
N ALA A 209 39.08 -18.56 -7.37
CA ALA A 209 40.35 -17.83 -7.33
C ALA A 209 40.13 -16.36 -6.93
N GLN A 210 39.06 -15.72 -7.43
CA GLN A 210 38.68 -14.38 -7.03
C GLN A 210 38.22 -14.31 -5.56
N MET A 211 37.39 -15.25 -5.10
CA MET A 211 36.98 -15.35 -3.69
C MET A 211 38.19 -15.52 -2.75
N ASP A 212 39.18 -16.34 -3.14
CA ASP A 212 40.43 -16.53 -2.40
C ASP A 212 41.29 -15.27 -2.39
N SER A 213 41.30 -14.49 -3.47
CA SER A 213 41.97 -13.20 -3.56
C SER A 213 41.34 -12.17 -2.62
N LEU A 214 40.00 -12.04 -2.68
CA LEU A 214 39.24 -11.09 -1.86
C LEU A 214 39.38 -11.38 -0.37
N SER A 215 39.27 -12.65 0.04
CA SER A 215 39.36 -13.07 1.45
C SER A 215 40.66 -12.61 2.14
N LYS A 216 41.76 -12.48 1.40
CA LYS A 216 43.06 -12.02 1.91
C LYS A 216 43.14 -10.50 2.10
N LYS A 217 42.19 -9.74 1.53
CA LYS A 217 42.18 -8.27 1.49
C LYS A 217 41.09 -7.65 2.37
N LEU A 218 40.28 -8.46 3.04
CA LEU A 218 39.16 -7.99 3.86
C LEU A 218 39.65 -7.25 5.10
N SER A 219 38.98 -6.15 5.44
CA SER A 219 39.15 -5.47 6.73
C SER A 219 38.27 -6.11 7.81
N PRO A 220 38.47 -5.82 9.11
CA PRO A 220 37.70 -6.43 10.20
C PRO A 220 36.18 -6.22 10.18
N THR A 221 35.68 -5.27 9.35
CA THR A 221 34.26 -4.98 9.15
C THR A 221 33.71 -5.61 7.87
N GLN A 222 34.48 -6.47 7.22
CA GLN A 222 34.16 -7.04 5.90
C GLN A 222 34.22 -8.57 5.92
N SER A 223 33.24 -9.19 5.29
CA SER A 223 33.20 -10.63 5.01
C SER A 223 32.71 -10.87 3.58
N ILE A 224 32.81 -12.11 3.11
CA ILE A 224 32.33 -12.54 1.79
C ILE A 224 31.30 -13.66 1.94
N GLY A 225 30.34 -13.71 1.02
CA GLY A 225 29.36 -14.78 0.88
C GLY A 225 29.26 -15.22 -0.57
N VAL A 226 28.74 -16.43 -0.78
CA VAL A 226 28.59 -17.05 -2.09
C VAL A 226 27.19 -16.76 -2.61
N VAL A 227 27.09 -16.41 -3.88
CA VAL A 227 25.81 -16.24 -4.55
C VAL A 227 25.82 -17.05 -5.84
N ALA A 228 24.75 -17.81 -6.09
CA ALA A 228 24.34 -18.11 -7.46
C ALA A 228 23.28 -17.09 -7.82
N HIS A 229 23.45 -16.30 -8.88
CA HIS A 229 22.57 -15.15 -9.13
C HIS A 229 21.10 -15.58 -9.16
N SER A 230 20.73 -16.48 -10.07
CA SER A 230 19.44 -17.17 -10.10
C SER A 230 19.54 -18.39 -11.00
N MET A 231 18.50 -19.24 -11.01
CA MET A 231 18.43 -20.39 -11.93
C MET A 231 18.36 -19.99 -13.41
N ARG A 232 18.04 -18.72 -13.70
CA ARG A 232 18.13 -18.16 -15.06
C ARG A 232 19.56 -17.93 -15.51
N ALA A 233 20.46 -17.60 -14.58
CA ALA A 233 21.82 -17.17 -14.90
C ALA A 233 22.86 -18.27 -14.64
N VAL A 234 22.51 -19.30 -13.86
CA VAL A 234 23.41 -20.38 -13.45
C VAL A 234 22.69 -21.72 -13.60
N GLU A 235 23.32 -22.67 -14.26
CA GLU A 235 22.76 -24.02 -14.44
C GLU A 235 22.77 -24.79 -13.12
N LEU A 236 21.72 -25.60 -12.89
CA LEU A 236 21.54 -26.35 -11.64
C LEU A 236 22.77 -27.16 -11.18
N PRO A 237 23.54 -27.87 -12.06
CA PRO A 237 24.75 -28.57 -11.63
C PRO A 237 25.82 -27.66 -11.02
N ASP A 238 25.94 -26.42 -11.49
CA ASP A 238 26.92 -25.48 -10.96
C ASP A 238 26.38 -24.75 -9.71
N ILE A 239 25.06 -24.57 -9.58
CA ILE A 239 24.44 -24.18 -8.30
C ILE A 239 24.77 -25.21 -7.21
N VAL A 240 24.63 -26.51 -7.51
CA VAL A 240 24.97 -27.60 -6.58
C VAL A 240 26.44 -27.51 -6.15
N ARG A 241 27.36 -27.37 -7.11
CA ARG A 241 28.81 -27.28 -6.83
C ARG A 241 29.16 -26.04 -6.01
N LEU A 242 28.57 -24.88 -6.33
CA LEU A 242 28.77 -23.65 -5.56
C LEU A 242 28.28 -23.83 -4.11
N HIS A 243 27.11 -24.44 -3.93
CA HIS A 243 26.54 -24.70 -2.61
C HIS A 243 27.40 -25.66 -1.80
N GLU A 244 27.78 -26.81 -2.34
CA GLU A 244 28.64 -27.79 -1.67
C GLU A 244 29.97 -27.17 -1.21
N GLU A 245 30.61 -26.39 -2.09
CA GLU A 245 31.88 -25.74 -1.78
C GLU A 245 31.70 -24.59 -0.77
N SER A 246 30.60 -23.82 -0.84
CA SER A 246 30.26 -22.81 0.17
C SER A 246 30.15 -23.42 1.57
N ARG A 247 29.48 -24.59 1.67
CA ARG A 247 29.33 -25.34 2.92
C ARG A 247 30.68 -25.84 3.43
N ARG A 248 31.52 -26.40 2.55
CA ARG A 248 32.87 -26.87 2.90
C ARG A 248 33.74 -25.74 3.47
N ARG A 249 33.58 -24.53 2.93
CA ARG A 249 34.27 -23.31 3.37
C ARG A 249 33.59 -22.60 4.53
N GLY A 250 32.38 -23.02 4.92
CA GLY A 250 31.58 -22.40 5.97
C GLY A 250 31.03 -21.02 5.61
N LEU A 251 30.95 -20.68 4.32
CA LEU A 251 30.40 -19.43 3.80
C LEU A 251 28.87 -19.48 3.75
N VAL A 252 28.22 -18.31 3.79
CA VAL A 252 26.78 -18.19 3.51
C VAL A 252 26.53 -18.33 2.01
N PHE A 253 25.35 -18.85 1.66
CA PHE A 253 24.92 -19.04 0.28
C PHE A 253 23.62 -18.29 0.03
N HIS A 254 23.57 -17.45 -1.00
CA HIS A 254 22.40 -16.65 -1.36
C HIS A 254 21.99 -16.91 -2.82
N ILE A 255 20.70 -16.81 -3.13
CA ILE A 255 20.17 -16.93 -4.50
C ILE A 255 18.89 -16.10 -4.66
N HIS A 256 18.73 -15.38 -5.78
CA HIS A 256 17.42 -14.82 -6.15
C HIS A 256 16.51 -15.96 -6.61
N LEU A 257 15.30 -16.01 -6.07
CA LEU A 257 14.41 -17.15 -6.25
C LEU A 257 12.95 -16.70 -6.41
N GLU A 258 12.36 -17.03 -7.56
CA GLU A 258 10.91 -16.91 -7.82
C GLU A 258 10.37 -15.50 -7.59
N GLU A 259 11.15 -14.49 -8.02
CA GLU A 259 10.78 -13.09 -7.90
C GLU A 259 9.64 -12.72 -8.86
N GLN A 260 9.64 -13.32 -10.06
CA GLN A 260 8.71 -13.03 -11.16
C GLN A 260 8.03 -14.30 -11.68
N THR A 261 6.73 -14.24 -12.02
CA THR A 261 5.98 -15.37 -12.61
C THR A 261 6.63 -15.93 -13.87
N LYS A 262 7.14 -15.04 -14.74
CA LYS A 262 7.86 -15.45 -15.96
C LYS A 262 9.13 -16.27 -15.65
N GLU A 263 9.86 -15.96 -14.58
CA GLU A 263 11.00 -16.80 -14.17
C GLU A 263 10.54 -18.21 -13.79
N VAL A 264 9.46 -18.31 -13.02
CA VAL A 264 8.87 -19.58 -12.60
C VAL A 264 8.44 -20.40 -13.82
N ASP A 265 7.75 -19.77 -14.77
CA ASP A 265 7.24 -20.43 -15.97
C ASP A 265 8.37 -20.87 -16.92
N ASP A 266 9.36 -20.01 -17.14
CA ASP A 266 10.54 -20.36 -17.97
C ASP A 266 11.34 -21.51 -17.31
N CYS A 267 11.44 -21.55 -15.98
CA CYS A 267 12.06 -22.64 -15.23
C CYS A 267 11.31 -23.95 -15.44
N LYS A 268 9.98 -23.94 -15.26
CA LYS A 268 9.13 -25.12 -15.49
C LYS A 268 9.28 -25.64 -16.91
N ALA A 269 9.35 -24.75 -17.91
CA ALA A 269 9.57 -25.13 -19.29
C ALA A 269 10.95 -25.80 -19.51
N ALA A 270 12.00 -25.31 -18.84
CA ALA A 270 13.35 -25.86 -18.95
C ALA A 270 13.55 -27.16 -18.13
N HIS A 271 12.78 -27.37 -17.06
CA HIS A 271 13.02 -28.44 -16.07
C HIS A 271 11.79 -29.32 -15.83
N ALA A 272 11.17 -29.79 -16.92
CA ALA A 272 10.11 -30.81 -16.89
C ALA A 272 8.92 -30.49 -15.96
N GLY A 273 8.53 -29.22 -15.91
CA GLY A 273 7.39 -28.74 -15.12
C GLY A 273 7.72 -28.34 -13.69
N LYS A 274 8.98 -28.46 -13.24
CA LYS A 274 9.38 -28.14 -11.87
C LYS A 274 9.72 -26.66 -11.67
N PRO A 275 9.17 -25.98 -10.64
CA PRO A 275 9.55 -24.62 -10.29
C PRO A 275 10.93 -24.57 -9.60
N PRO A 276 11.57 -23.39 -9.53
CA PRO A 276 12.88 -23.23 -8.92
C PRO A 276 13.02 -23.79 -7.49
N MET A 277 12.10 -23.47 -6.57
CA MET A 277 12.18 -23.91 -5.17
C MET A 277 12.18 -25.44 -5.04
N GLU A 278 11.33 -26.12 -5.82
CA GLU A 278 11.29 -27.59 -5.86
C GLU A 278 12.64 -28.18 -6.28
N LEU A 279 13.26 -27.62 -7.34
CA LEU A 279 14.56 -28.08 -7.82
C LEU A 279 15.65 -27.88 -6.75
N LEU A 280 15.63 -26.78 -6.01
CA LEU A 280 16.58 -26.56 -4.91
C LEU A 280 16.36 -27.55 -3.77
N LEU A 281 15.11 -27.81 -3.37
CA LEU A 281 14.78 -28.76 -2.31
C LEU A 281 15.17 -30.20 -2.66
N GLU A 282 15.13 -30.57 -3.95
CA GLU A 282 15.53 -31.91 -4.40
C GLU A 282 17.05 -32.09 -4.48
N ASN A 283 17.79 -31.03 -4.82
CA ASN A 283 19.20 -31.15 -5.19
C ASN A 283 20.17 -30.56 -4.15
N LEU A 284 19.70 -29.71 -3.23
CA LEU A 284 20.54 -29.03 -2.26
C LEU A 284 20.20 -29.44 -0.82
N LYS A 285 21.24 -29.52 0.01
CA LYS A 285 21.10 -29.61 1.46
C LYS A 285 20.87 -28.21 2.04
N ILE A 286 19.62 -27.82 2.22
CA ILE A 286 19.23 -26.55 2.84
C ILE A 286 19.59 -26.57 4.34
N ASP A 287 20.10 -25.44 4.86
CA ASP A 287 20.37 -25.18 6.28
C ASP A 287 20.37 -23.67 6.58
N ASN A 288 20.65 -23.32 7.84
CA ASN A 288 20.68 -21.95 8.34
C ASN A 288 21.74 -21.01 7.72
N LYS A 289 22.57 -21.47 6.78
CA LYS A 289 23.49 -20.63 6.00
C LYS A 289 23.02 -20.36 4.58
N PHE A 290 21.91 -20.98 4.17
CA PHE A 290 21.29 -20.75 2.88
C PHE A 290 20.21 -19.67 3.00
N THR A 291 20.23 -18.70 2.09
CA THR A 291 19.24 -17.62 2.01
C THR A 291 18.63 -17.57 0.61
N ALA A 292 17.31 -17.76 0.51
CA ALA A 292 16.55 -17.50 -0.71
C ALA A 292 16.04 -16.06 -0.68
N VAL A 293 16.34 -15.28 -1.71
CA VAL A 293 15.92 -13.88 -1.84
C VAL A 293 14.65 -13.81 -2.67
N HIS A 294 13.68 -13.00 -2.23
CA HIS A 294 12.32 -12.82 -2.76
C HIS A 294 11.33 -13.90 -2.33
N CYS A 295 11.34 -15.07 -2.97
CA CYS A 295 10.32 -16.11 -2.79
C CYS A 295 8.88 -15.60 -3.02
N THR A 296 8.73 -14.61 -3.91
CA THR A 296 7.46 -13.88 -4.11
C THR A 296 6.35 -14.78 -4.63
N TRP A 297 6.70 -15.73 -5.50
CA TRP A 297 5.78 -16.67 -6.16
C TRP A 297 6.02 -18.12 -5.74
N THR A 298 6.68 -18.33 -4.60
CA THR A 298 6.91 -19.67 -4.06
C THR A 298 5.62 -20.29 -3.57
N GLU A 299 5.40 -21.55 -3.94
CA GLU A 299 4.25 -22.31 -3.48
C GLU A 299 4.33 -22.51 -1.95
N PRO A 300 3.24 -22.27 -1.19
CA PRO A 300 3.30 -22.28 0.27
C PRO A 300 3.84 -23.58 0.89
N SER A 301 3.49 -24.75 0.36
CA SER A 301 3.97 -26.02 0.89
C SER A 301 5.48 -26.23 0.67
N GLN A 302 6.01 -25.74 -0.44
CA GLN A 302 7.46 -25.73 -0.73
C GLN A 302 8.20 -24.76 0.19
N LEU A 303 7.64 -23.57 0.44
CA LEU A 303 8.22 -22.60 1.37
C LEU A 303 8.25 -23.13 2.81
N GLU A 304 7.18 -23.79 3.26
CA GLU A 304 7.15 -24.45 4.56
C GLU A 304 8.24 -25.52 4.68
N GLU A 305 8.41 -26.36 3.65
CA GLU A 305 9.46 -27.39 3.63
C GLU A 305 10.87 -26.78 3.65
N TYR A 306 11.08 -25.69 2.92
CA TYR A 306 12.34 -24.94 2.93
C TYR A 306 12.67 -24.40 4.32
N VAL A 307 11.70 -23.80 5.01
CA VAL A 307 11.90 -23.24 6.36
C VAL A 307 12.04 -24.35 7.41
N LYS A 308 11.36 -25.49 7.26
CA LYS A 308 11.56 -26.69 8.11
C LYS A 308 13.00 -27.20 8.06
N ARG A 309 13.70 -26.96 6.95
CA ARG A 309 15.14 -27.25 6.78
C ARG A 309 16.06 -26.12 7.24
N GLU A 310 15.52 -25.16 8.00
CA GLU A 310 16.23 -23.99 8.54
C GLU A 310 16.72 -22.99 7.48
N GLY A 311 16.23 -23.04 6.25
CA GLY A 311 16.56 -22.04 5.23
C GLY A 311 16.07 -20.64 5.61
N ASN A 312 16.84 -19.61 5.27
CA ASN A 312 16.48 -18.21 5.53
C ASN A 312 15.80 -17.60 4.30
N VAL A 313 14.75 -16.79 4.52
CA VAL A 313 14.13 -16.02 3.44
C VAL A 313 14.52 -14.56 3.59
N CYS A 314 15.05 -13.95 2.53
CA CYS A 314 15.31 -12.53 2.45
C CYS A 314 14.27 -11.86 1.54
N ILE A 315 13.41 -11.09 2.16
CA ILE A 315 12.35 -10.35 1.49
C ILE A 315 12.81 -8.93 1.17
N CYS A 316 12.37 -8.41 0.03
CA CYS A 316 12.66 -7.07 -0.46
C CYS A 316 11.36 -6.28 -0.72
N PRO A 317 10.70 -5.73 0.32
CA PRO A 317 9.32 -5.22 0.22
C PRO A 317 9.15 -4.05 -0.75
N LEU A 318 10.20 -3.23 -0.92
CA LEU A 318 10.20 -2.09 -1.84
C LEU A 318 10.13 -2.56 -3.29
N THR A 319 11.06 -3.43 -3.71
CA THR A 319 11.09 -3.95 -5.07
C THR A 319 9.92 -4.91 -5.33
N GLU A 320 9.53 -5.72 -4.34
CA GLU A 320 8.40 -6.64 -4.46
C GLU A 320 7.04 -5.94 -4.46
N GLY A 321 6.97 -4.69 -3.98
CA GLY A 321 5.78 -3.83 -4.08
C GLY A 321 5.70 -3.08 -5.41
N GLU A 322 6.84 -2.61 -5.94
CA GLU A 322 6.89 -1.82 -7.18
C GLU A 322 6.87 -2.65 -8.47
N ILE A 323 7.34 -3.91 -8.43
CA ILE A 323 7.56 -4.76 -9.61
C ILE A 323 6.48 -5.85 -9.74
N ARG A 324 5.40 -5.80 -8.94
CA ARG A 324 4.42 -6.90 -8.86
C ARG A 324 3.26 -6.77 -9.85
N GLU A 325 3.11 -7.77 -10.71
CA GLU A 325 1.82 -8.13 -11.32
C GLU A 325 0.98 -8.93 -10.29
N GLY A 326 0.32 -8.23 -9.36
CA GLY A 326 -0.73 -8.80 -8.49
C GLY A 326 -0.28 -9.60 -7.24
N LEU A 327 -0.93 -9.29 -6.10
CA LEU A 327 -1.06 -10.09 -4.86
C LEU A 327 0.17 -10.41 -3.99
N GLY A 328 0.56 -9.49 -3.07
CA GLY A 328 1.61 -9.55 -2.02
C GLY A 328 2.04 -10.91 -1.44
N ALA A 329 3.36 -11.13 -1.29
CA ALA A 329 3.92 -12.22 -0.48
C ALA A 329 3.80 -11.78 0.99
N ASP A 330 3.28 -12.65 1.83
CA ASP A 330 3.07 -12.35 3.23
C ASP A 330 4.38 -12.41 4.01
N PHE A 331 4.83 -11.29 4.53
CA PHE A 331 6.11 -11.21 5.25
C PHE A 331 5.99 -11.53 6.73
N ALA A 332 7.09 -12.03 7.31
CA ALA A 332 7.28 -12.38 8.70
C ALA A 332 8.08 -11.28 9.42
N LEU A 333 7.62 -10.82 10.59
CA LEU A 333 8.33 -9.90 11.49
C LEU A 333 8.17 -10.35 12.95
N ILE A 334 9.25 -10.16 13.72
CA ILE A 334 9.39 -10.53 15.14
C ILE A 334 8.74 -9.47 16.05
N ASP A 335 8.19 -9.95 17.16
CA ASP A 335 7.46 -9.24 18.23
C ASP A 335 8.24 -8.06 18.85
N MET A 336 7.69 -6.85 18.73
CA MET A 336 8.01 -5.70 19.58
C MET A 336 6.73 -5.21 20.27
N SER A 337 6.73 -5.12 21.59
CA SER A 337 5.57 -4.70 22.39
C SER A 337 5.08 -3.28 22.04
N GLU A 338 3.75 -3.10 22.06
CA GLU A 338 2.99 -1.93 21.61
C GLU A 338 3.39 -0.58 22.26
N GLU A 339 3.89 -0.61 23.50
CA GLU A 339 4.27 0.60 24.24
C GLU A 339 5.55 1.26 23.71
N GLN A 340 6.36 0.52 22.94
CA GLN A 340 7.67 0.96 22.44
C GLN A 340 7.63 1.55 21.03
N LEU A 341 6.50 1.41 20.32
CA LEU A 341 6.30 1.92 18.95
C LEU A 341 5.59 3.28 18.90
N LYS A 342 5.15 3.81 20.04
CA LYS A 342 4.33 5.03 20.19
C LYS A 342 4.90 6.32 19.58
N PHE A 343 6.18 6.32 19.17
CA PHE A 343 6.87 7.48 18.58
C PHE A 343 7.43 7.21 17.17
N SER A 344 7.10 6.07 16.56
CA SER A 344 7.62 5.68 15.24
C SER A 344 6.63 6.07 14.15
N THR A 345 7.11 6.71 13.08
CA THR A 345 6.32 7.04 11.88
C THR A 345 6.57 5.99 10.78
N PRO A 346 5.71 5.87 9.76
CA PRO A 346 5.97 5.01 8.60
C PRO A 346 7.34 5.24 7.95
N ASP A 347 7.80 6.51 7.95
CA ASP A 347 9.13 6.89 7.43
C ASP A 347 10.30 6.34 8.25
N SER A 348 10.07 5.95 9.50
CA SER A 348 11.08 5.38 10.42
C SER A 348 11.20 3.85 10.39
N LEU A 349 10.35 3.16 9.61
CA LEU A 349 10.31 1.70 9.48
C LEU A 349 10.99 1.18 8.20
N MET A 350 11.62 2.07 7.42
CA MET A 350 12.32 1.74 6.17
C MET A 350 13.75 1.25 6.44
N GLY A 351 13.88 0.00 6.88
CA GLY A 351 15.15 -0.71 6.96
C GLY A 351 14.91 -2.21 6.92
N ALA A 352 15.42 -2.89 5.90
CA ALA A 352 15.30 -4.34 5.76
C ALA A 352 15.74 -5.06 7.06
N PHE A 353 14.99 -6.10 7.46
CA PHE A 353 15.29 -6.92 8.63
C PHE A 353 15.80 -8.31 8.17
N ILE A 354 16.90 -8.79 8.76
CA ILE A 354 17.26 -10.23 8.77
C ILE A 354 17.08 -10.74 10.19
N PHE A 355 16.43 -11.90 10.35
CA PHE A 355 16.54 -12.69 11.57
C PHE A 355 16.84 -14.15 11.22
N GLY A 356 17.90 -14.69 11.82
CA GLY A 356 18.28 -16.10 11.71
C GLY A 356 17.44 -16.98 12.62
N ALA A 357 17.08 -18.17 12.12
CA ALA A 357 16.31 -19.16 12.84
C ALA A 357 17.14 -19.80 13.97
N ASN A 358 16.76 -19.55 15.23
CA ASN A 358 17.06 -20.45 16.33
C ASN A 358 15.74 -20.87 16.97
N GLY A 359 15.16 -21.93 16.41
CA GLY A 359 14.26 -22.87 17.05
C GLY A 359 13.17 -22.29 17.96
N SER A 360 12.09 -21.78 17.37
CA SER A 360 10.69 -22.12 17.70
C SER A 360 9.75 -21.11 17.02
N SER A 361 8.89 -21.63 16.14
CA SER A 361 7.77 -20.94 15.46
C SER A 361 8.15 -19.92 14.37
N VAL A 362 7.75 -20.20 13.13
CA VAL A 362 7.68 -19.20 12.05
C VAL A 362 6.48 -18.31 12.33
N VAL A 363 6.70 -17.00 12.41
CA VAL A 363 5.65 -16.00 12.67
C VAL A 363 5.42 -15.18 11.40
N LYS A 364 4.27 -15.37 10.76
CA LYS A 364 3.79 -14.53 9.65
C LYS A 364 3.25 -13.22 10.23
N ALA A 365 3.72 -12.06 9.76
CA ALA A 365 3.30 -10.74 10.23
C ALA A 365 2.90 -9.82 9.06
N THR A 366 1.61 -9.80 8.73
CA THR A 366 1.08 -8.88 7.72
C THR A 366 0.77 -7.53 8.38
N CYS A 367 1.32 -6.43 7.85
CA CYS A 367 0.95 -5.07 8.25
C CYS A 367 -0.20 -4.60 7.37
N VAL A 368 -1.37 -4.38 7.98
CA VAL A 368 -2.54 -3.81 7.31
C VAL A 368 -3.00 -2.63 8.16
N ASN A 369 -3.00 -1.42 7.58
CA ASN A 369 -3.44 -0.18 8.23
C ASN A 369 -2.65 0.21 9.51
N GLY A 370 -1.34 -0.03 9.53
CA GLY A 370 -0.47 0.38 10.65
C GLY A 370 -0.58 -0.47 11.91
N ALA A 371 -1.35 -1.56 11.88
CA ALA A 371 -1.42 -2.57 12.93
C ALA A 371 -0.81 -3.89 12.43
N TRP A 372 0.10 -4.45 13.23
CA TRP A 372 0.76 -5.73 12.93
C TRP A 372 -0.14 -6.90 13.36
N ARG A 373 -0.30 -7.91 12.50
CA ARG A 373 -0.98 -9.18 12.86
C ARG A 373 -0.03 -10.35 12.80
N LEU A 374 0.26 -10.94 13.96
CA LEU A 374 1.06 -12.17 14.09
C LEU A 374 0.17 -13.39 13.81
N THR A 375 0.64 -14.31 12.98
CA THR A 375 0.01 -15.62 12.75
C THR A 375 1.04 -16.71 13.00
N THR A 376 0.85 -17.47 14.08
CA THR A 376 1.58 -18.71 14.38
C THR A 376 0.78 -19.90 13.86
N SER A 377 1.39 -20.80 13.08
CA SER A 377 0.76 -22.08 12.72
C SER A 377 0.68 -22.99 13.96
N PRO A 378 -0.50 -23.44 14.42
CA PRO A 378 -0.62 -24.31 15.57
C PRO A 378 -0.70 -25.77 15.13
N GLU A 379 0.38 -26.53 15.28
CA GLU A 379 0.31 -27.99 15.49
C GLU A 379 1.63 -28.58 16.03
N ALA A 380 1.90 -28.38 17.34
CA ALA A 380 2.62 -29.32 18.19
C ALA A 380 2.67 -28.82 19.63
N SER A 381 1.68 -29.17 20.45
CA SER A 381 1.85 -29.73 21.80
C SER A 381 0.60 -29.56 22.66
N LYS A 382 0.16 -30.67 23.23
CA LYS A 382 -0.86 -30.74 24.28
C LYS A 382 -0.28 -30.25 25.62
N SER A 383 -1.22 -29.81 26.49
CA SER A 383 -1.14 -29.63 27.96
C SER A 383 -0.26 -28.47 28.45
N SER A 384 -0.76 -27.48 29.19
CA SER A 384 -1.29 -27.62 30.54
C SER A 384 -1.73 -26.23 31.05
N GLU A 385 -2.65 -26.24 32.01
CA GLU A 385 -3.39 -25.11 32.58
C GLU A 385 -2.52 -24.12 33.39
N VAL A 386 -2.95 -22.84 33.49
CA VAL A 386 -3.39 -22.15 34.74
C VAL A 386 -3.26 -20.59 34.67
N SER A 387 -4.41 -19.95 34.89
CA SER A 387 -4.76 -18.64 35.50
C SER A 387 -4.30 -17.25 34.98
N LYS A 388 -5.31 -16.51 34.47
CA LYS A 388 -5.83 -15.16 34.85
C LYS A 388 -4.83 -14.06 35.33
N SER A 389 -4.75 -12.94 34.61
CA SER A 389 -5.52 -11.69 34.84
C SER A 389 -5.13 -10.59 33.83
N ALA A 390 -6.04 -9.64 33.60
CA ALA A 390 -6.17 -8.80 32.41
C ALA A 390 -5.31 -7.53 32.32
N THR A 391 -4.84 -7.24 31.11
CA THR A 391 -4.95 -5.94 30.39
C THR A 391 -5.05 -6.27 28.90
N ALA A 392 -6.19 -5.96 28.27
CA ALA A 392 -6.59 -6.47 26.95
C ALA A 392 -6.32 -5.47 25.80
N MET A 393 -6.24 -6.04 24.59
CA MET A 393 -6.06 -5.45 23.24
C MET A 393 -4.59 -5.26 22.86
N PRO A 394 -4.01 -6.17 22.03
CA PRO A 394 -4.32 -6.36 20.60
C PRO A 394 -5.13 -7.62 20.22
N ASP A 395 -5.23 -8.59 21.13
CA ASP A 395 -5.89 -9.89 20.91
C ASP A 395 -7.42 -9.77 20.70
N GLU A 396 -8.01 -8.63 21.09
CA GLU A 396 -9.45 -8.37 20.95
C GLU A 396 -9.84 -7.98 19.51
N HIS A 397 -9.09 -7.12 18.81
CA HIS A 397 -9.38 -6.78 17.41
C HIS A 397 -9.28 -7.99 16.48
N ALA A 398 -8.31 -8.89 16.73
CA ALA A 398 -8.21 -10.14 15.99
C ALA A 398 -9.47 -11.00 16.19
N LYS A 399 -9.92 -11.15 17.44
CA LYS A 399 -11.17 -11.85 17.78
C LYS A 399 -12.39 -11.17 17.17
N GLN A 400 -12.49 -9.84 17.20
CA GLN A 400 -13.60 -9.09 16.60
C GLN A 400 -13.69 -9.31 15.09
N ILE A 401 -12.55 -9.35 14.39
CA ILE A 401 -12.51 -9.65 12.95
C ILE A 401 -12.79 -11.13 12.69
N GLU A 402 -12.30 -12.05 13.51
CA GLU A 402 -12.64 -13.48 13.39
C GLU A 402 -14.14 -13.71 13.61
N VAL A 403 -14.73 -13.02 14.58
CA VAL A 403 -16.18 -13.03 14.83
C VAL A 403 -16.93 -12.44 13.64
N ALA A 404 -16.52 -11.27 13.13
CA ALA A 404 -17.13 -10.68 11.94
C ALA A 404 -16.99 -11.58 10.70
N ALA A 405 -15.85 -12.25 10.52
CA ALA A 405 -15.64 -13.22 9.44
C ALA A 405 -16.51 -14.47 9.61
N LYS A 406 -16.77 -14.92 10.84
CA LYS A 406 -17.74 -15.99 11.12
C LYS A 406 -19.19 -15.55 10.91
N LEU A 407 -19.47 -14.26 11.06
CA LEU A 407 -20.75 -13.66 10.71
C LEU A 407 -20.88 -13.42 9.20
N ALA A 408 -19.76 -13.29 8.46
CA ALA A 408 -19.78 -12.98 7.04
C ALA A 408 -20.44 -14.11 6.22
N ASP A 409 -21.68 -13.85 5.80
CA ASP A 409 -22.42 -14.70 4.90
C ASP A 409 -23.15 -13.79 3.89
N PRO A 410 -22.57 -13.60 2.69
CA PRO A 410 -23.16 -12.72 1.68
C PRO A 410 -24.41 -13.34 1.04
N ASN A 411 -24.89 -14.50 1.50
CA ASN A 411 -26.17 -15.10 1.09
C ASN A 411 -27.20 -15.10 2.23
N SER A 412 -26.90 -14.51 3.40
CA SER A 412 -27.78 -14.54 4.58
C SER A 412 -29.00 -13.63 4.45
N ASP A 413 -30.07 -13.97 5.18
CA ASP A 413 -31.21 -13.07 5.44
C ASP A 413 -31.04 -12.30 6.76
N ASP A 414 -29.96 -12.57 7.50
CA ASP A 414 -29.54 -11.81 8.67
C ASP A 414 -28.76 -10.58 8.21
N VAL A 415 -29.24 -9.39 8.59
CA VAL A 415 -28.66 -8.11 8.11
C VAL A 415 -27.22 -7.93 8.57
N VAL A 416 -26.87 -8.35 9.79
CA VAL A 416 -25.50 -8.24 10.32
C VAL A 416 -24.57 -9.13 9.50
N LYS A 417 -25.00 -10.36 9.22
CA LYS A 417 -24.21 -11.32 8.43
C LYS A 417 -24.01 -10.89 6.99
N LEU A 418 -25.07 -10.40 6.35
CA LEU A 418 -25.02 -9.86 5.00
C LEU A 418 -24.11 -8.63 4.95
N THR A 419 -24.26 -7.68 5.88
CA THR A 419 -23.38 -6.51 6.00
C THR A 419 -21.91 -6.91 6.16
N CYS A 420 -21.59 -7.83 7.07
CA CYS A 420 -20.21 -8.32 7.25
C CYS A 420 -19.68 -9.00 5.97
N GLY A 421 -20.52 -9.75 5.26
CA GLY A 421 -20.18 -10.37 3.97
C GLY A 421 -19.83 -9.35 2.88
N LEU A 422 -20.64 -8.30 2.74
CA LEU A 422 -20.40 -7.22 1.78
C LEU A 422 -19.16 -6.40 2.15
N MET A 423 -18.99 -6.07 3.45
CA MET A 423 -17.84 -5.29 3.95
C MET A 423 -16.51 -6.03 3.82
N ASN A 424 -16.50 -7.35 4.01
CA ASN A 424 -15.29 -8.17 3.84
C ASN A 424 -14.90 -8.40 2.37
N THR A 425 -15.66 -7.87 1.43
CA THR A 425 -15.34 -7.87 0.00
C THR A 425 -14.82 -6.49 -0.38
N GLU A 426 -13.58 -6.41 -0.88
CA GLU A 426 -13.01 -5.14 -1.33
C GLU A 426 -13.84 -4.56 -2.48
N SER A 427 -14.13 -3.26 -2.35
CA SER A 427 -14.82 -2.46 -3.36
C SER A 427 -14.46 -1.00 -3.20
N THR A 428 -13.16 -0.73 -3.01
CA THR A 428 -12.64 0.63 -3.16
C THR A 428 -13.03 1.13 -4.56
N SER A 429 -13.37 2.42 -4.74
CA SER A 429 -13.80 2.93 -6.05
C SER A 429 -12.81 2.54 -7.17
N GLY A 430 -13.28 1.73 -8.13
CA GLY A 430 -12.45 1.05 -9.15
C GLY A 430 -12.51 -0.49 -9.08
N ASP A 431 -12.73 -1.07 -7.90
CA ASP A 431 -12.66 -2.51 -7.61
C ASP A 431 -14.03 -3.14 -7.22
N GLU A 432 -15.13 -2.57 -7.71
CA GLU A 432 -16.50 -2.92 -7.29
C GLU A 432 -17.02 -4.26 -7.84
N VAL A 433 -16.32 -4.89 -8.78
CA VAL A 433 -16.78 -6.09 -9.50
C VAL A 433 -17.13 -7.24 -8.56
N ALA A 434 -16.30 -7.48 -7.53
CA ALA A 434 -16.50 -8.60 -6.61
C ALA A 434 -17.75 -8.43 -5.75
N VAL A 435 -17.97 -7.23 -5.19
CA VAL A 435 -19.18 -6.98 -4.39
C VAL A 435 -20.43 -6.96 -5.28
N GLY A 436 -20.34 -6.48 -6.52
CA GLY A 436 -21.45 -6.53 -7.48
C GLY A 436 -21.89 -7.95 -7.79
N ALA A 437 -20.95 -8.88 -7.98
CA ALA A 437 -21.24 -10.29 -8.20
C ALA A 437 -21.92 -10.95 -6.97
N LEU A 438 -21.57 -10.51 -5.74
CA LEU A 438 -22.25 -10.97 -4.53
C LEU A 438 -23.71 -10.49 -4.47
N LEU A 439 -23.96 -9.22 -4.82
CA LEU A 439 -25.31 -8.66 -4.89
C LEU A 439 -26.15 -9.39 -5.94
N GLU A 440 -25.60 -9.61 -7.14
CA GLU A 440 -26.25 -10.38 -8.21
C GLU A 440 -26.64 -11.78 -7.72
N LYS A 441 -25.71 -12.49 -7.07
CA LYS A 441 -25.94 -13.84 -6.56
C LYS A 441 -27.04 -13.87 -5.50
N TRP A 442 -26.99 -12.95 -4.52
CA TRP A 442 -27.99 -12.88 -3.45
C TRP A 442 -29.39 -12.65 -4.04
N LEU A 443 -29.53 -11.67 -4.94
CA LEU A 443 -30.79 -11.31 -5.58
C LEU A 443 -31.32 -12.43 -6.48
N SER A 444 -30.48 -12.98 -7.34
CA SER A 444 -30.85 -14.06 -8.27
C SER A 444 -31.30 -15.32 -7.54
N SER A 445 -30.63 -15.68 -6.43
CA SER A 445 -31.02 -16.85 -5.61
C SER A 445 -32.41 -16.74 -4.99
N ARG A 446 -32.94 -15.51 -4.86
CA ARG A 446 -34.27 -15.18 -4.34
C ARG A 446 -35.26 -14.85 -5.47
N GLY A 447 -34.95 -15.22 -6.71
CA GLY A 447 -35.85 -15.07 -7.86
C GLY A 447 -36.04 -13.61 -8.32
N TRP A 448 -35.12 -12.71 -7.97
CA TRP A 448 -35.07 -11.39 -8.59
C TRP A 448 -34.45 -11.51 -9.99
N LYS A 449 -34.99 -10.76 -10.96
CA LYS A 449 -34.36 -10.61 -12.27
C LYS A 449 -33.33 -9.51 -12.17
N VAL A 450 -32.06 -9.88 -12.27
CA VAL A 450 -30.92 -8.96 -12.18
C VAL A 450 -30.46 -8.54 -13.57
N GLU A 451 -30.17 -7.26 -13.73
CA GLU A 451 -29.55 -6.67 -14.92
C GLU A 451 -28.27 -5.95 -14.48
N LEU A 452 -27.12 -6.44 -14.96
CA LEU A 452 -25.83 -5.80 -14.74
C LEU A 452 -25.60 -4.76 -15.84
N GLN A 453 -25.52 -3.50 -15.45
CA GLN A 453 -25.27 -2.41 -16.39
C GLN A 453 -23.80 -2.05 -16.38
N ARG A 454 -23.07 -2.42 -17.45
CA ARG A 454 -21.67 -2.05 -17.61
C ARG A 454 -21.48 -0.54 -17.53
N VAL A 455 -20.57 -0.13 -16.65
CA VAL A 455 -20.05 1.24 -16.49
C VAL A 455 -18.56 1.19 -16.84
N PRO A 456 -18.09 2.02 -17.80
CA PRO A 456 -16.68 2.09 -18.12
C PRO A 456 -15.79 2.39 -16.89
N PRO A 457 -14.51 2.00 -16.92
CA PRO A 457 -13.57 2.37 -15.87
C PRO A 457 -13.46 3.89 -15.72
N GLN A 458 -13.13 4.35 -14.50
CA GLN A 458 -12.83 5.76 -14.27
C GLN A 458 -11.51 6.11 -14.96
N SER A 459 -11.42 7.27 -15.59
CA SER A 459 -10.22 7.69 -16.33
C SER A 459 -8.94 7.69 -15.50
N ASP A 460 -9.08 7.96 -14.19
CA ASP A 460 -7.97 8.19 -13.26
C ASP A 460 -7.72 6.96 -12.35
N ALA A 461 -8.43 5.84 -12.56
CA ALA A 461 -8.22 4.61 -11.81
C ALA A 461 -6.89 3.92 -12.18
N ALA A 462 -6.18 3.44 -11.16
CA ALA A 462 -4.91 2.71 -11.32
C ALA A 462 -5.08 1.43 -12.17
N VAL A 463 -6.26 0.79 -12.08
CA VAL A 463 -6.64 -0.39 -12.85
C VAL A 463 -7.85 -0.04 -13.71
N GLN A 464 -7.72 -0.20 -15.03
CA GLN A 464 -8.77 0.11 -15.99
C GLN A 464 -9.60 -1.14 -16.29
N VAL A 465 -10.51 -1.50 -15.39
CA VAL A 465 -11.45 -2.61 -15.57
C VAL A 465 -12.88 -2.11 -15.72
N ASP A 466 -13.65 -2.77 -16.57
CA ASP A 466 -15.09 -2.54 -16.64
C ASP A 466 -15.74 -2.91 -15.30
N ARG A 467 -16.71 -2.10 -14.91
CA ARG A 467 -17.49 -2.27 -13.68
C ARG A 467 -18.96 -2.30 -14.05
N PHE A 468 -19.85 -2.49 -13.08
CA PHE A 468 -21.27 -2.51 -13.39
C PHE A 468 -22.14 -2.08 -12.21
N ASN A 469 -23.23 -1.37 -12.54
CA ASN A 469 -24.34 -1.20 -11.63
C ASN A 469 -25.16 -2.50 -11.56
N VAL A 470 -25.85 -2.72 -10.44
CA VAL A 470 -26.74 -3.86 -10.22
C VAL A 470 -28.18 -3.36 -10.10
N PHE A 471 -28.99 -3.58 -11.12
CA PHE A 471 -30.44 -3.34 -11.06
C PHE A 471 -31.19 -4.65 -10.87
N ALA A 472 -32.20 -4.69 -10.00
CA ALA A 472 -33.05 -5.88 -9.88
C ALA A 472 -34.51 -5.59 -9.52
N SER A 473 -35.42 -6.40 -10.08
CA SER A 473 -36.86 -6.44 -9.73
C SER A 473 -37.42 -7.86 -9.90
N LYS A 474 -38.54 -8.22 -9.25
CA LYS A 474 -39.13 -9.57 -9.41
C LYS A 474 -39.65 -9.83 -10.84
N THR A 475 -40.16 -8.80 -11.52
CA THR A 475 -40.79 -8.95 -12.84
C THR A 475 -39.97 -8.43 -14.01
N GLY A 476 -38.92 -7.64 -13.74
CA GLY A 476 -38.26 -6.82 -14.76
C GLY A 476 -38.92 -5.45 -14.93
N ASN A 477 -39.77 -5.03 -13.98
CA ASN A 477 -40.47 -3.75 -14.03
C ASN A 477 -39.47 -2.58 -13.92
N LYS A 478 -39.40 -1.76 -14.97
CA LYS A 478 -38.57 -0.54 -15.02
C LYS A 478 -39.30 0.69 -14.47
N ALA A 479 -40.59 0.59 -14.15
CA ALA A 479 -41.38 1.63 -13.49
C ALA A 479 -41.97 1.12 -12.15
N PRO A 480 -41.11 0.75 -11.18
CA PRO A 480 -41.58 0.34 -9.85
C PRO A 480 -42.22 1.53 -9.13
N ARG A 481 -43.10 1.29 -8.15
CA ARG A 481 -43.55 2.39 -7.28
C ARG A 481 -42.42 2.85 -6.35
N LEU A 482 -41.57 1.93 -5.91
CA LEU A 482 -40.43 2.19 -5.03
C LEU A 482 -39.14 1.63 -5.62
N LEU A 483 -38.12 2.48 -5.70
CA LEU A 483 -36.75 2.09 -6.01
C LEU A 483 -35.86 2.38 -4.80
N PHE A 484 -35.28 1.35 -4.20
CA PHE A 484 -34.18 1.52 -3.26
C PHE A 484 -32.86 1.70 -4.02
N ASN A 485 -32.03 2.61 -3.52
CA ASN A 485 -30.72 2.87 -4.08
C ASN A 485 -29.69 3.18 -2.99
N SER A 486 -28.45 2.80 -3.24
CA SER A 486 -27.25 3.15 -2.49
C SER A 486 -26.03 2.77 -3.35
N HIS A 487 -24.82 3.08 -2.90
CA HIS A 487 -23.60 2.83 -3.66
C HIS A 487 -22.76 1.71 -3.06
N MET A 488 -22.07 0.99 -3.95
CA MET A 488 -21.29 -0.21 -3.63
C MET A 488 -19.79 0.07 -3.49
N ASP A 489 -19.31 1.19 -4.05
CA ASP A 489 -17.95 1.63 -3.88
C ASP A 489 -17.71 2.29 -2.52
N THR A 490 -16.43 2.37 -2.12
CA THR A 490 -16.00 2.96 -0.86
C THR A 490 -14.69 3.72 -1.05
N VAL A 491 -14.42 4.73 -0.23
CA VAL A 491 -13.10 5.39 -0.22
C VAL A 491 -11.96 4.49 0.30
N PRO A 492 -10.72 4.67 -0.19
CA PRO A 492 -9.57 3.94 0.34
C PRO A 492 -9.25 4.31 1.81
N PRO A 493 -8.49 3.46 2.53
CA PRO A 493 -8.13 2.10 2.18
C PRO A 493 -9.27 1.11 2.47
N PHE A 494 -9.15 -0.13 1.98
CA PHE A 494 -10.00 -1.23 2.39
C PHE A 494 -9.81 -1.56 3.89
N LEU A 495 -10.90 -1.56 4.65
CA LEU A 495 -10.92 -1.93 6.07
C LEU A 495 -11.94 -3.07 6.26
N PRO A 496 -11.51 -4.30 6.60
CA PRO A 496 -12.42 -5.42 6.79
C PRO A 496 -13.35 -5.20 8.00
N ALA A 497 -14.47 -5.92 8.02
CA ALA A 497 -15.43 -5.85 9.10
C ALA A 497 -14.83 -6.32 10.43
N ARG A 498 -15.09 -5.55 11.49
CA ARG A 498 -14.85 -5.89 12.89
C ARG A 498 -16.17 -5.76 13.65
N THR A 499 -16.38 -6.53 14.71
CA THR A 499 -17.52 -6.30 15.61
C THR A 499 -17.20 -6.57 17.06
N ASP A 500 -17.68 -5.71 17.95
CA ASP A 500 -17.68 -5.91 19.40
C ASP A 500 -18.99 -6.55 19.92
N GLY A 501 -19.88 -6.95 19.00
CA GLY A 501 -21.21 -7.48 19.30
C GLY A 501 -22.30 -6.41 19.47
N GLN A 502 -21.93 -5.12 19.55
CA GLN A 502 -22.87 -3.99 19.55
C GLN A 502 -22.76 -3.15 18.27
N LYS A 503 -21.55 -3.03 17.74
CA LYS A 503 -21.20 -2.27 16.55
C LYS A 503 -20.56 -3.15 15.50
N ILE A 504 -20.76 -2.80 14.24
CA ILE A 504 -19.95 -3.28 13.13
C ILE A 504 -19.07 -2.11 12.70
N TYR A 505 -17.76 -2.32 12.67
CA TYR A 505 -16.78 -1.35 12.23
C TYR A 505 -16.12 -1.81 10.94
N GLY A 506 -15.57 -0.87 10.17
CA GLY A 506 -14.90 -1.15 8.90
C GLY A 506 -15.39 -0.22 7.80
N ARG A 507 -14.80 -0.33 6.62
CA ARG A 507 -15.13 0.54 5.49
C ARG A 507 -16.41 0.03 4.84
N GLY A 508 -17.40 0.91 4.67
CA GLY A 508 -18.75 0.52 4.26
C GLY A 508 -19.69 0.17 5.43
N ALA A 509 -19.26 0.38 6.68
CA ALA A 509 -20.08 0.10 7.84
C ALA A 509 -21.28 1.04 7.90
N CYS A 510 -21.08 2.35 7.72
CA CYS A 510 -22.18 3.29 7.55
C CYS A 510 -22.31 3.80 6.11
N ASP A 511 -21.22 3.73 5.32
CA ASP A 511 -21.12 4.41 4.03
C ASP A 511 -20.56 3.49 2.91
N ALA A 512 -21.38 2.69 2.23
CA ALA A 512 -22.83 2.55 2.43
C ALA A 512 -23.31 1.07 2.41
N LYS A 513 -22.41 0.10 2.57
CA LYS A 513 -22.73 -1.34 2.39
C LYS A 513 -23.76 -1.88 3.38
N SER A 514 -23.81 -1.38 4.61
CA SER A 514 -24.86 -1.76 5.56
C SER A 514 -26.25 -1.29 5.12
N LEU A 515 -26.32 -0.14 4.46
CA LEU A 515 -27.55 0.43 3.91
C LEU A 515 -28.05 -0.42 2.74
N ILE A 516 -27.14 -0.87 1.86
CA ILE A 516 -27.43 -1.88 0.84
C ILE A 516 -28.04 -3.13 1.46
N ALA A 517 -27.38 -3.72 2.48
CA ALA A 517 -27.87 -4.94 3.11
C ALA A 517 -29.28 -4.77 3.69
N ALA A 518 -29.53 -3.64 4.38
CA ALA A 518 -30.84 -3.33 4.94
C ALA A 518 -31.92 -3.14 3.85
N GLN A 519 -31.59 -2.43 2.76
CA GLN A 519 -32.48 -2.25 1.62
C GLN A 519 -32.81 -3.57 0.92
N MET A 520 -31.82 -4.46 0.71
CA MET A 520 -32.04 -5.79 0.10
C MET A 520 -33.03 -6.63 0.91
N ILE A 521 -32.85 -6.68 2.23
CA ILE A 521 -33.73 -7.45 3.11
C ILE A 521 -35.12 -6.81 3.18
N ALA A 522 -35.22 -5.49 3.28
CA ALA A 522 -36.50 -4.78 3.26
C ALA A 522 -37.25 -4.98 1.94
N ALA A 523 -36.56 -4.94 0.81
CA ALA A 523 -37.12 -5.19 -0.51
C ALA A 523 -37.65 -6.63 -0.65
N GLU A 524 -36.92 -7.62 -0.14
CA GLU A 524 -37.37 -9.01 -0.12
C GLU A 524 -38.60 -9.20 0.80
N ARG A 525 -38.61 -8.56 1.99
CA ARG A 525 -39.78 -8.57 2.89
C ARG A 525 -41.01 -7.92 2.22
N LEU A 526 -40.85 -6.81 1.52
CA LEU A 526 -41.92 -6.16 0.75
C LEU A 526 -42.44 -7.08 -0.37
N ALA A 527 -41.54 -7.77 -1.07
CA ALA A 527 -41.92 -8.71 -2.11
C ALA A 527 -42.73 -9.89 -1.54
N GLN A 528 -42.31 -10.44 -0.40
CA GLN A 528 -43.03 -11.51 0.31
C GLN A 528 -44.39 -11.04 0.87
N ALA A 529 -44.52 -9.76 1.21
CA ALA A 529 -45.78 -9.13 1.61
C ALA A 529 -46.73 -8.83 0.44
N GLY A 530 -46.35 -9.16 -0.80
CA GLY A 530 -47.18 -9.02 -1.99
C GLY A 530 -46.87 -7.82 -2.89
N TYR A 531 -45.88 -6.99 -2.54
CA TYR A 531 -45.51 -5.79 -3.31
C TYR A 531 -44.36 -6.05 -4.31
N GLY A 532 -44.08 -7.29 -4.68
CA GLY A 532 -42.91 -7.65 -5.51
C GLY A 532 -42.88 -6.99 -6.89
N ASN A 533 -44.03 -6.57 -7.42
CA ASN A 533 -44.12 -5.83 -8.69
C ASN A 533 -43.85 -4.33 -8.54
N ASP A 534 -43.99 -3.82 -7.32
CA ASP A 534 -43.94 -2.40 -6.98
C ASP A 534 -42.57 -1.98 -6.43
N VAL A 535 -41.71 -2.92 -6.04
CA VAL A 535 -40.37 -2.65 -5.50
C VAL A 535 -39.25 -3.11 -6.44
N ALA A 536 -38.21 -2.30 -6.56
CA ALA A 536 -36.96 -2.63 -7.21
C ALA A 536 -35.76 -2.10 -6.40
N VAL A 537 -34.57 -2.57 -6.74
CA VAL A 537 -33.30 -2.08 -6.18
C VAL A 537 -32.34 -1.68 -7.31
N LEU A 538 -31.53 -0.65 -7.07
CA LEU A 538 -30.44 -0.21 -7.95
C LEU A 538 -29.23 0.12 -7.10
N TYR A 539 -28.14 -0.63 -7.25
CA TYR A 539 -26.86 -0.34 -6.58
C TYR A 539 -25.83 0.10 -7.61
N VAL A 540 -25.16 1.23 -7.35
CA VAL A 540 -24.35 1.94 -8.34
C VAL A 540 -22.90 2.09 -7.91
N VAL A 541 -22.01 2.16 -8.89
CA VAL A 541 -20.58 2.38 -8.69
C VAL A 541 -20.23 3.88 -8.78
N SER A 542 -19.10 4.27 -8.20
CA SER A 542 -18.49 5.61 -8.35
C SER A 542 -19.27 6.78 -7.75
N GLU A 543 -20.07 6.56 -6.71
CA GLU A 543 -20.69 7.66 -5.97
C GLU A 543 -19.60 8.58 -5.40
N GLU A 544 -18.57 7.96 -4.82
CA GLU A 544 -17.47 8.62 -4.08
C GLU A 544 -16.55 9.49 -4.97
N THR A 545 -16.69 9.41 -6.29
CA THR A 545 -15.73 10.00 -7.23
C THR A 545 -16.38 10.95 -8.25
N ASP A 546 -17.16 10.43 -9.19
CA ASP A 546 -17.64 11.13 -10.38
C ASP A 546 -19.11 10.87 -10.72
N HIS A 547 -19.80 10.07 -9.92
CA HIS A 547 -21.21 9.67 -10.08
C HIS A 547 -21.47 8.98 -11.43
N SER A 548 -20.46 8.38 -12.06
CA SER A 548 -20.59 7.73 -13.38
C SER A 548 -21.59 6.57 -13.36
N GLY A 549 -21.70 5.83 -12.25
CA GLY A 549 -22.70 4.77 -12.09
C GLY A 549 -24.12 5.31 -12.17
N MET A 550 -24.47 6.32 -11.35
CA MET A 550 -25.82 6.91 -11.39
C MET A 550 -26.12 7.63 -12.71
N LYS A 551 -25.15 8.36 -13.27
CA LYS A 551 -25.30 8.98 -14.60
C LYS A 551 -25.62 7.94 -15.67
N LYS A 552 -24.93 6.79 -15.64
CA LYS A 552 -25.17 5.67 -16.56
C LYS A 552 -26.53 5.00 -16.32
N ALA A 553 -27.01 4.95 -15.07
CA ALA A 553 -28.31 4.36 -14.73
C ALA A 553 -29.50 5.03 -15.44
N ASN A 554 -29.38 6.28 -15.88
CA ASN A 554 -30.39 6.95 -16.70
C ASN A 554 -30.70 6.20 -18.01
N GLU A 555 -29.74 5.46 -18.56
CA GLU A 555 -29.94 4.67 -19.78
C GLU A 555 -30.80 3.42 -19.55
N LEU A 556 -31.02 3.02 -18.30
CA LEU A 556 -31.92 1.90 -17.95
C LEU A 556 -33.40 2.25 -18.16
N GLY A 557 -33.72 3.53 -18.36
CA GLY A 557 -35.10 4.00 -18.57
C GLY A 557 -36.00 3.81 -17.36
N LEU A 558 -35.43 3.83 -16.15
CA LEU A 558 -36.16 3.65 -14.90
C LEU A 558 -37.07 4.84 -14.61
N ARG A 559 -38.30 4.59 -14.16
CA ARG A 559 -39.29 5.61 -13.82
C ARG A 559 -39.98 5.32 -12.49
N PRO A 560 -39.25 5.36 -11.37
CA PRO A 560 -39.86 5.10 -10.07
C PRO A 560 -40.77 6.26 -9.64
N ALA A 561 -41.86 5.95 -8.94
CA ALA A 561 -42.66 6.99 -8.28
C ALA A 561 -41.93 7.55 -7.04
N HIS A 562 -41.19 6.68 -6.33
CA HIS A 562 -40.39 7.03 -5.16
C HIS A 562 -39.00 6.42 -5.25
N LEU A 563 -37.97 7.25 -5.03
CA LEU A 563 -36.57 6.85 -4.90
C LEU A 563 -36.15 7.03 -3.44
N VAL A 564 -35.69 5.96 -2.79
CA VAL A 564 -35.12 6.02 -1.44
C VAL A 564 -33.63 5.71 -1.53
N VAL A 565 -32.81 6.74 -1.32
CA VAL A 565 -31.35 6.64 -1.29
C VAL A 565 -30.89 6.44 0.15
N GLY A 566 -30.07 5.41 0.35
CA GLY A 566 -29.48 5.07 1.63
C GLY A 566 -28.12 5.73 1.82
N GLU A 567 -28.04 6.68 2.75
CA GLU A 567 -26.81 7.33 3.24
C GLU A 567 -26.82 7.49 4.78
N PRO A 568 -25.67 7.67 5.45
CA PRO A 568 -25.59 7.77 6.91
C PRO A 568 -26.14 9.10 7.44
N THR A 569 -27.39 9.06 7.89
CA THR A 569 -28.21 10.24 8.23
C THR A 569 -28.83 10.15 9.64
N ASP A 570 -28.27 9.32 10.52
CA ASP A 570 -28.76 9.06 11.88
C ASP A 570 -30.24 8.64 11.93
N LEU A 571 -30.72 7.88 10.94
CA LEU A 571 -32.13 7.50 10.78
C LEU A 571 -33.10 8.70 10.59
N LYS A 572 -32.59 9.87 10.21
CA LYS A 572 -33.40 11.05 9.91
C LYS A 572 -33.55 11.23 8.41
N MET A 573 -34.73 11.65 7.98
CA MET A 573 -34.96 12.01 6.58
C MET A 573 -34.34 13.37 6.28
N ILE A 574 -33.43 13.41 5.31
CA ILE A 574 -32.86 14.67 4.88
C ILE A 574 -33.87 15.42 4.03
N LYS A 575 -34.21 16.65 4.42
CA LYS A 575 -35.10 17.55 3.65
C LYS A 575 -34.37 18.42 2.65
N LEU A 576 -33.07 18.60 2.85
CA LEU A 576 -32.21 19.45 2.04
C LEU A 576 -30.76 18.98 2.14
N GLN A 577 -30.08 18.91 1.00
CA GLN A 577 -28.64 18.64 0.93
C GLN A 577 -27.88 19.73 0.20
N LYS A 578 -26.63 19.96 0.60
CA LYS A 578 -25.75 20.92 -0.09
C LYS A 578 -25.42 20.46 -1.52
N GLY A 579 -25.22 21.44 -2.40
CA GLY A 579 -24.69 21.18 -3.74
C GLY A 579 -23.19 20.93 -3.72
N ILE A 580 -22.60 20.62 -4.88
CA ILE A 580 -21.15 20.54 -5.04
C ILE A 580 -20.67 21.28 -6.27
N LEU A 581 -19.41 21.70 -6.21
CA LEU A 581 -18.62 22.12 -7.36
C LEU A 581 -17.21 21.56 -7.19
N LYS A 582 -16.83 20.63 -8.07
CA LYS A 582 -15.49 20.02 -8.12
C LYS A 582 -14.76 20.55 -9.34
N ILE A 583 -13.61 21.18 -9.13
CA ILE A 583 -12.82 21.82 -10.19
C ILE A 583 -11.34 21.46 -10.05
N ARG A 584 -10.63 21.45 -11.18
CA ARG A 584 -9.17 21.40 -11.23
C ARG A 584 -8.64 22.75 -11.72
N LEU A 585 -7.64 23.25 -11.01
CA LEU A 585 -6.86 24.40 -11.42
C LEU A 585 -5.53 23.90 -11.99
N THR A 586 -5.13 24.37 -13.16
CA THR A 586 -3.88 23.95 -13.82
C THR A 586 -3.12 25.14 -14.37
N LYS A 587 -1.80 25.16 -14.23
CA LYS A 587 -0.92 26.16 -14.86
C LYS A 587 0.23 25.47 -15.56
N ARG A 588 0.53 25.95 -16.77
CA ARG A 588 1.80 25.71 -17.45
C ARG A 588 2.68 26.95 -17.37
N GLY A 589 3.92 26.76 -16.96
CA GLY A 589 4.96 27.76 -16.89
C GLY A 589 6.04 27.49 -17.94
N VAL A 590 7.21 28.11 -17.76
CA VAL A 590 8.39 27.91 -18.59
C VAL A 590 9.55 27.54 -17.65
N ALA A 591 10.05 26.31 -17.77
CA ALA A 591 11.19 25.86 -16.98
C ALA A 591 12.44 26.70 -17.28
N ALA A 592 13.10 27.15 -16.22
CA ALA A 592 14.41 27.79 -16.30
C ALA A 592 15.20 27.49 -15.02
N HIS A 593 16.52 27.63 -15.07
CA HIS A 593 17.34 27.53 -13.88
C HIS A 593 16.94 28.65 -12.90
N SER A 594 16.63 28.29 -11.64
CA SER A 594 16.12 29.21 -10.60
C SER A 594 17.01 30.44 -10.37
N GLY A 595 18.32 30.32 -10.60
CA GLY A 595 19.26 31.45 -10.57
C GLY A 595 19.08 32.52 -11.67
N TYR A 596 18.27 32.24 -12.70
CA TYR A 596 17.96 33.16 -13.80
C TYR A 596 16.43 33.24 -14.01
N PRO A 597 15.67 33.75 -13.03
CA PRO A 597 14.20 33.63 -13.05
C PRO A 597 13.55 34.39 -14.21
N HIS A 598 14.21 35.42 -14.75
CA HIS A 598 13.74 36.18 -15.91
C HIS A 598 13.70 35.38 -17.22
N LEU A 599 14.28 34.17 -17.27
CA LEU A 599 14.28 33.29 -18.44
C LEU A 599 13.12 32.28 -18.45
N GLY A 600 12.31 32.25 -17.40
CA GLY A 600 11.17 31.33 -17.31
C GLY A 600 9.99 31.93 -16.55
N GLU A 601 9.00 31.10 -16.28
CA GLU A 601 7.78 31.46 -15.55
C GLU A 601 7.41 30.28 -14.65
N SER A 602 7.30 30.50 -13.34
CA SER A 602 6.88 29.46 -12.40
C SER A 602 5.38 29.21 -12.56
N ALA A 603 4.98 27.95 -12.74
CA ALA A 603 3.59 27.53 -12.72
C ALA A 603 3.01 27.49 -11.28
N ILE A 604 3.86 27.29 -10.28
CA ILE A 604 3.45 27.17 -8.87
C ILE A 604 3.00 28.52 -8.31
N ASP A 605 3.74 29.59 -8.62
CA ASP A 605 3.52 30.92 -8.05
C ASP A 605 2.07 31.43 -8.29
N PRO A 606 1.56 31.50 -9.53
CA PRO A 606 0.18 31.93 -9.78
C PRO A 606 -0.85 30.96 -9.23
N LEU A 607 -0.54 29.66 -9.11
CA LEU A 607 -1.44 28.69 -8.50
C LEU A 607 -1.57 28.97 -6.99
N ILE A 608 -0.46 29.21 -6.28
CA ILE A 608 -0.47 29.57 -4.86
C ILE A 608 -1.27 30.86 -4.65
N ASP A 609 -1.05 31.89 -5.47
CA ASP A 609 -1.77 33.16 -5.37
C ASP A 609 -3.28 32.97 -5.55
N VAL A 610 -3.71 32.22 -6.57
CA VAL A 610 -5.13 31.94 -6.81
C VAL A 610 -5.74 31.13 -5.65
N LEU A 611 -5.03 30.12 -5.13
CA LEU A 611 -5.51 29.34 -3.99
C LEU A 611 -5.63 30.19 -2.73
N HIS A 612 -4.70 31.13 -2.52
CA HIS A 612 -4.77 32.10 -1.43
C HIS A 612 -6.03 32.97 -1.56
N ASP A 613 -6.27 33.56 -2.73
CA ASP A 613 -7.43 34.41 -2.97
C ASP A 613 -8.75 33.66 -2.79
N LEU A 614 -8.87 32.44 -3.36
CA LEU A 614 -10.06 31.60 -3.22
C LEU A 614 -10.35 31.21 -1.76
N LYS A 615 -9.31 30.99 -0.94
CA LYS A 615 -9.46 30.66 0.48
C LYS A 615 -9.90 31.86 1.35
N HIS A 616 -9.58 33.08 0.93
CA HIS A 616 -9.94 34.30 1.66
C HIS A 616 -11.20 34.99 1.11
N GLU A 617 -11.77 34.46 0.03
CA GLU A 617 -13.02 34.96 -0.51
C GLU A 617 -14.20 34.68 0.44
N PRO A 618 -15.05 35.68 0.74
CA PRO A 618 -16.26 35.46 1.52
C PRO A 618 -17.32 34.76 0.66
N TRP A 619 -17.35 33.43 0.72
CA TRP A 619 -18.33 32.61 0.01
C TRP A 619 -19.76 32.78 0.57
N PRO A 620 -20.81 32.59 -0.25
CA PRO A 620 -22.19 32.75 0.18
C PRO A 620 -22.58 31.84 1.36
N ASN A 621 -23.54 32.31 2.17
CA ASN A 621 -24.08 31.60 3.31
C ASN A 621 -25.61 31.58 3.22
N SER A 622 -26.22 30.44 3.52
CA SER A 622 -27.66 30.26 3.60
C SER A 622 -28.10 30.13 5.07
N GLU A 623 -29.29 30.62 5.38
CA GLU A 623 -29.88 30.46 6.72
C GLU A 623 -30.14 28.97 7.05
N GLU A 624 -30.55 28.18 6.05
CA GLU A 624 -30.85 26.76 6.23
C GLU A 624 -29.61 25.85 6.09
N LEU A 625 -28.71 26.14 5.14
CA LEU A 625 -27.55 25.28 4.84
C LEU A 625 -26.24 25.75 5.52
N GLY A 626 -26.23 26.92 6.14
CA GLY A 626 -24.99 27.54 6.62
C GLY A 626 -24.07 27.95 5.46
N ALA A 627 -22.75 27.85 5.66
CA ALA A 627 -21.79 28.43 4.74
C ALA A 627 -21.49 27.51 3.53
N THR A 628 -21.28 28.14 2.36
CA THR A 628 -20.52 27.51 1.28
C THR A 628 -19.06 27.34 1.73
N THR A 629 -18.52 26.14 1.59
CA THR A 629 -17.17 25.81 2.05
C THR A 629 -16.30 25.36 0.89
N LEU A 630 -14.99 25.64 0.96
CA LEU A 630 -13.98 25.24 -0.02
C LEU A 630 -12.94 24.35 0.66
N ASN A 631 -12.65 23.20 0.03
CA ASN A 631 -11.54 22.34 0.36
C ASN A 631 -10.55 22.24 -0.82
N VAL A 632 -9.25 22.37 -0.55
CA VAL A 632 -8.17 22.04 -1.50
C VAL A 632 -7.69 20.63 -1.15
N GLY A 633 -8.21 19.63 -1.85
CA GLY A 633 -7.99 18.23 -1.50
C GLY A 633 -6.65 17.67 -2.00
N ILE A 634 -6.15 18.18 -3.13
CA ILE A 634 -4.90 17.74 -3.78
C ILE A 634 -4.18 18.96 -4.36
N ILE A 635 -2.86 19.02 -4.20
CA ILE A 635 -1.99 20.01 -4.85
C ILE A 635 -0.68 19.34 -5.28
N SER A 636 -0.20 19.68 -6.49
CA SER A 636 1.05 19.13 -7.04
C SER A 636 1.70 20.13 -8.01
N GLY A 637 3.03 20.08 -8.16
CA GLY A 637 3.76 20.92 -9.12
C GLY A 637 5.27 20.94 -8.91
N GLY A 638 6.00 21.29 -9.96
CA GLY A 638 7.47 21.37 -9.95
C GLY A 638 8.19 20.04 -10.19
N GLN A 639 9.51 20.13 -10.40
CA GLN A 639 10.37 18.97 -10.71
C GLN A 639 11.67 18.94 -9.88
N ALA A 640 12.21 20.12 -9.54
CA ALA A 640 13.43 20.24 -8.75
C ALA A 640 13.49 21.63 -8.10
N ALA A 641 14.09 21.74 -6.91
CA ALA A 641 14.18 23.00 -6.18
C ALA A 641 15.00 24.10 -6.90
N ASN A 642 15.92 23.70 -7.78
CA ASN A 642 16.77 24.61 -8.54
C ASN A 642 16.22 24.96 -9.94
N ALA A 643 14.97 24.62 -10.26
CA ALA A 643 14.31 24.94 -11.52
C ALA A 643 12.93 25.59 -11.28
N LEU A 644 12.55 26.57 -12.11
CA LEU A 644 11.18 27.07 -12.15
C LEU A 644 10.24 25.96 -12.61
N ALA A 645 9.09 25.84 -11.96
CA ALA A 645 8.12 24.78 -12.24
C ALA A 645 7.42 25.03 -13.59
N GLU A 646 7.54 24.09 -14.53
CA GLU A 646 6.81 24.15 -15.81
C GLU A 646 5.33 23.76 -15.71
N HIS A 647 4.93 23.09 -14.62
CA HIS A 647 3.56 22.64 -14.41
C HIS A 647 3.20 22.64 -12.93
N ALA A 648 1.96 23.03 -12.62
CA ALA A 648 1.35 22.91 -11.31
C ALA A 648 -0.18 22.71 -11.44
N SER A 649 -0.78 21.96 -10.52
CA SER A 649 -2.22 21.74 -10.47
C SER A 649 -2.76 21.58 -9.04
N ALA A 650 -4.06 21.87 -8.86
CA ALA A 650 -4.78 21.63 -7.62
C ALA A 650 -6.21 21.16 -7.88
N MET A 651 -6.70 20.23 -7.06
CA MET A 651 -8.09 19.75 -7.08
C MET A 651 -8.86 20.36 -5.90
N LEU A 652 -9.93 21.07 -6.21
CA LEU A 652 -10.76 21.79 -5.25
C LEU A 652 -12.17 21.22 -5.23
N MET A 653 -12.76 21.18 -4.04
CA MET A 653 -14.16 20.81 -3.85
C MET A 653 -14.86 21.86 -3.01
N PHE A 654 -15.93 22.42 -3.56
CA PHE A 654 -16.85 23.27 -2.82
C PHE A 654 -18.09 22.47 -2.39
N ARG A 655 -18.58 22.74 -1.17
CA ARG A 655 -19.95 22.39 -0.75
C ARG A 655 -20.81 23.63 -0.84
N LEU A 656 -21.78 23.62 -1.74
CA LEU A 656 -22.52 24.79 -2.18
C LEU A 656 -23.81 24.99 -1.39
N THR A 657 -24.17 26.25 -1.21
CA THR A 657 -25.49 26.66 -0.69
C THR A 657 -26.29 27.49 -1.69
N THR A 658 -25.73 27.73 -2.86
CA THR A 658 -26.37 28.44 -4.00
C THR A 658 -26.10 27.69 -5.31
N ALA A 659 -26.48 28.28 -6.44
CA ALA A 659 -26.27 27.68 -7.76
C ALA A 659 -24.77 27.52 -8.09
N PRO A 660 -24.32 26.38 -8.66
CA PRO A 660 -22.93 26.16 -9.03
C PRO A 660 -22.37 27.20 -10.00
N GLU A 661 -23.22 27.72 -10.89
CA GLU A 661 -22.85 28.71 -11.90
C GLU A 661 -22.36 30.00 -11.24
N GLU A 662 -23.03 30.45 -10.17
CA GLU A 662 -22.66 31.64 -9.41
C GLU A 662 -21.25 31.50 -8.80
N ILE A 663 -20.99 30.35 -8.19
CA ILE A 663 -19.68 30.08 -7.56
C ILE A 663 -18.60 29.89 -8.61
N LEU A 664 -18.89 29.20 -9.70
CA LEU A 664 -17.95 28.98 -10.79
C LEU A 664 -17.58 30.30 -11.51
N GLU A 665 -18.54 31.19 -11.73
CA GLU A 665 -18.30 32.53 -12.28
C GLU A 665 -17.40 33.34 -11.34
N ARG A 666 -17.67 33.30 -10.04
CA ARG A 666 -16.84 33.99 -9.03
C ARG A 666 -15.43 33.40 -8.95
N VAL A 667 -15.28 32.08 -9.02
CA VAL A 667 -13.97 31.41 -9.13
C VAL A 667 -13.25 31.89 -10.37
N LYS A 668 -13.89 31.92 -11.54
CA LYS A 668 -13.26 32.38 -12.80
C LYS A 668 -12.85 33.84 -12.72
N ALA A 669 -13.66 34.69 -12.09
CA ALA A 669 -13.34 36.10 -11.87
C ALA A 669 -12.11 36.27 -10.96
N ILE A 670 -12.03 35.51 -9.86
CA ILE A 670 -10.86 35.51 -8.97
C ILE A 670 -9.65 34.99 -9.72
N VAL A 671 -9.74 33.83 -10.38
CA VAL A 671 -8.66 33.24 -11.17
C VAL A 671 -8.10 34.25 -12.17
N GLY A 672 -8.95 35.01 -12.86
CA GLY A 672 -8.53 36.13 -13.71
C GLY A 672 -7.59 35.72 -14.85
N GLY A 673 -7.70 34.47 -15.32
CA GLY A 673 -6.81 33.89 -16.34
C GLY A 673 -5.41 33.52 -15.85
N ARG A 674 -5.11 33.65 -14.54
CA ARG A 674 -3.80 33.27 -13.97
C ARG A 674 -3.52 31.77 -14.09
N VAL A 675 -4.57 30.95 -14.00
CA VAL A 675 -4.55 29.49 -14.17
C VAL A 675 -5.77 29.04 -15.02
N GLU A 676 -5.69 27.87 -15.62
CA GLU A 676 -6.82 27.22 -16.31
C GLU A 676 -7.76 26.60 -15.29
N VAL A 677 -9.08 26.70 -15.52
CA VAL A 677 -10.12 26.12 -14.66
C VAL A 677 -10.87 25.05 -15.45
N GLU A 678 -10.79 23.81 -14.97
CA GLU A 678 -11.50 22.65 -15.52
C GLU A 678 -12.61 22.24 -14.54
N LEU A 679 -13.85 22.16 -15.04
CA LEU A 679 -15.01 21.69 -14.26
C LEU A 679 -15.14 20.17 -14.38
N TYR A 680 -15.12 19.46 -13.25
CA TYR A 680 -15.31 18.02 -13.20
C TYR A 680 -16.77 17.62 -13.00
N THR A 681 -17.40 18.14 -11.94
CA THR A 681 -18.81 17.87 -11.65
C THR A 681 -19.39 19.00 -10.82
N SER A 682 -20.70 19.22 -10.95
CA SER A 682 -21.43 20.17 -10.14
C SER A 682 -22.93 19.86 -10.08
N ASN A 683 -23.57 20.27 -8.99
CA ASN A 683 -25.03 20.36 -8.89
C ASN A 683 -25.42 21.38 -7.81
N ALA A 684 -26.60 21.96 -7.97
CA ALA A 684 -27.20 22.84 -6.97
C ALA A 684 -27.64 22.06 -5.72
N PRO A 685 -27.85 22.75 -4.58
CA PRO A 685 -28.53 22.16 -3.43
C PRO A 685 -29.86 21.50 -3.83
N VAL A 686 -30.17 20.37 -3.21
CA VAL A 686 -31.36 19.58 -3.59
C VAL A 686 -32.32 19.51 -2.42
N HIS A 687 -33.55 19.99 -2.65
CA HIS A 687 -34.68 19.77 -1.75
C HIS A 687 -35.23 18.37 -1.95
N LEU A 688 -35.42 17.67 -0.85
CA LEU A 688 -35.83 16.26 -0.83
C LEU A 688 -37.21 16.12 -0.19
N SER A 689 -37.91 15.05 -0.57
CA SER A 689 -39.21 14.73 0.02
C SER A 689 -39.03 14.17 1.43
N VAL A 690 -39.99 14.46 2.30
CA VAL A 690 -40.06 13.92 3.66
C VAL A 690 -41.46 13.35 3.91
N VAL A 691 -41.54 12.42 4.84
CA VAL A 691 -42.81 11.79 5.22
C VAL A 691 -43.18 12.23 6.63
N GLU A 692 -44.45 12.61 6.84
CA GLU A 692 -44.94 13.00 8.16
C GLU A 692 -44.76 11.85 9.17
N GLY A 693 -44.30 12.21 10.38
CA GLY A 693 -44.01 11.28 11.46
C GLY A 693 -42.55 10.82 11.54
N TYR A 694 -41.72 11.16 10.56
CA TYR A 694 -40.28 10.89 10.58
C TYR A 694 -39.49 12.12 11.03
N GLU A 695 -38.42 11.91 11.79
CA GLU A 695 -37.47 12.99 12.10
C GLU A 695 -36.76 13.45 10.84
N THR A 696 -36.41 14.74 10.79
CA THR A 696 -35.78 15.35 9.61
C THR A 696 -34.51 16.11 9.97
N ASP A 697 -33.57 16.17 9.03
CA ASP A 697 -32.32 16.92 9.16
C ASP A 697 -31.86 17.52 7.82
N ILE A 698 -30.72 18.20 7.82
CA ILE A 698 -30.08 18.79 6.64
C ILE A 698 -28.70 18.16 6.43
N ALA A 699 -28.42 17.69 5.22
CA ALA A 699 -27.12 17.13 4.87
C ALA A 699 -26.16 18.20 4.37
N SER A 700 -24.94 18.22 4.92
CA SER A 700 -23.84 19.06 4.42
C SER A 700 -23.03 18.39 3.29
N PHE A 701 -23.36 17.15 2.94
CA PHE A 701 -22.78 16.39 1.85
C PHE A 701 -23.73 16.30 0.66
N ASN A 702 -23.25 15.76 -0.45
CA ASN A 702 -24.00 15.52 -1.67
C ASN A 702 -24.01 14.02 -1.95
N THR A 703 -24.96 13.58 -2.77
CA THR A 703 -25.22 12.17 -3.07
C THR A 703 -25.41 11.97 -4.58
N ASP A 704 -25.78 10.76 -4.99
CA ASP A 704 -26.19 10.45 -6.37
C ASP A 704 -27.54 11.03 -6.84
N ILE A 705 -28.46 11.39 -5.94
CA ILE A 705 -29.81 11.91 -6.26
C ILE A 705 -29.85 12.94 -7.41
N PRO A 706 -29.00 13.99 -7.45
CA PRO A 706 -29.04 15.01 -8.50
C PRO A 706 -28.69 14.49 -9.90
N TYR A 707 -28.10 13.30 -10.01
CA TYR A 707 -27.62 12.72 -11.26
C TYR A 707 -28.58 11.68 -11.85
N PHE A 708 -29.71 11.42 -11.19
CA PHE A 708 -30.75 10.52 -11.65
C PHE A 708 -31.96 11.27 -12.21
N ASN A 709 -32.31 11.01 -13.47
CA ASN A 709 -33.38 11.69 -14.19
C ASN A 709 -34.69 10.94 -13.99
N PHE A 710 -35.57 11.46 -13.12
CA PHE A 710 -36.90 10.92 -12.89
C PHE A 710 -37.86 12.01 -12.40
N ASP A 711 -39.16 11.80 -12.59
CA ASP A 711 -40.23 12.76 -12.23
C ASP A 711 -40.86 12.49 -10.85
N GLY A 712 -40.31 11.51 -10.11
CA GLY A 712 -40.85 11.05 -8.83
C GLY A 712 -40.34 11.84 -7.63
N GLN A 713 -40.60 11.30 -6.44
CA GLN A 713 -40.12 11.86 -5.18
C GLN A 713 -38.84 11.15 -4.72
N SER A 714 -37.81 11.91 -4.33
CA SER A 714 -36.58 11.38 -3.71
C SER A 714 -36.60 11.56 -2.19
N TYR A 715 -36.10 10.54 -1.50
CA TYR A 715 -35.90 10.51 -0.06
C TYR A 715 -34.46 10.09 0.21
N LEU A 716 -33.84 10.68 1.22
CA LEU A 716 -32.48 10.35 1.66
C LEU A 716 -32.51 10.02 3.14
N VAL A 717 -32.24 8.76 3.47
CA VAL A 717 -32.33 8.26 4.85
C VAL A 717 -31.59 6.93 5.01
N GLY A 718 -30.93 6.75 6.15
CA GLY A 718 -30.13 5.58 6.49
C GLY A 718 -29.59 5.67 7.92
N ALA A 719 -29.08 4.55 8.45
CA ALA A 719 -28.48 4.51 9.78
C ALA A 719 -26.99 4.89 9.75
N GLY A 720 -26.46 5.29 10.91
CA GLY A 720 -25.08 5.77 11.03
C GLY A 720 -24.94 7.25 10.74
N ASN A 721 -23.78 7.82 11.09
CA ASN A 721 -23.51 9.24 11.04
C ASN A 721 -22.42 9.55 10.00
N ILE A 722 -22.66 10.51 9.11
CA ILE A 722 -21.66 10.92 8.11
C ILE A 722 -20.31 11.38 8.72
N THR A 723 -20.28 11.83 9.98
CA THR A 723 -19.04 12.23 10.66
C THR A 723 -18.13 11.06 11.05
N ASP A 724 -18.63 9.83 10.94
CA ASP A 724 -17.86 8.59 11.09
C ASP A 724 -17.38 8.02 9.75
N ALA A 725 -17.92 8.49 8.62
CA ALA A 725 -17.48 8.11 7.28
C ALA A 725 -16.06 8.60 6.96
N HIS A 726 -15.43 7.99 5.96
CA HIS A 726 -14.11 8.36 5.41
C HIS A 726 -12.94 8.36 6.40
N CYS A 727 -13.09 7.65 7.53
CA CYS A 727 -12.02 7.51 8.52
C CYS A 727 -11.88 6.06 9.00
N SER A 728 -10.83 5.76 9.76
CA SER A 728 -10.53 4.40 10.23
C SER A 728 -11.45 3.90 11.35
N ARG A 729 -12.19 4.81 11.99
CA ARG A 729 -13.15 4.49 13.06
C ARG A 729 -14.58 4.24 12.56
N GLU A 730 -14.81 4.29 11.25
CA GLU A 730 -16.14 4.10 10.65
C GLU A 730 -16.86 2.87 11.24
N TYR A 731 -18.11 3.08 11.63
CA TYR A 731 -18.94 2.05 12.26
C TYR A 731 -20.43 2.30 12.06
N ILE A 732 -21.21 1.26 12.35
CA ILE A 732 -22.66 1.32 12.50
C ILE A 732 -23.07 0.54 13.76
N GLU A 733 -24.04 1.06 14.51
CA GLU A 733 -24.66 0.33 15.62
C GLU A 733 -25.53 -0.80 15.06
N ILE A 734 -25.35 -2.03 15.54
CA ILE A 734 -26.15 -3.20 15.12
C ILE A 734 -27.63 -2.94 15.38
N ALA A 735 -27.95 -2.35 16.53
CA ALA A 735 -29.34 -2.03 16.89
C ALA A 735 -29.99 -1.04 15.90
N ASP A 736 -29.23 -0.09 15.35
CA ASP A 736 -29.77 0.87 14.38
C ASP A 736 -29.83 0.26 12.97
N LEU A 737 -28.89 -0.62 12.63
CA LEU A 737 -28.95 -1.42 11.40
C LEU A 737 -30.18 -2.35 11.37
N GLU A 738 -30.48 -3.03 12.47
CA GLU A 738 -31.68 -3.88 12.59
C GLU A 738 -32.96 -3.05 12.49
N LYS A 739 -33.03 -1.91 13.20
CA LYS A 739 -34.14 -0.96 13.07
C LYS A 739 -34.29 -0.43 11.65
N LEU A 740 -33.18 -0.22 10.93
CA LEU A 740 -33.20 0.31 9.57
C LEU A 740 -33.93 -0.63 8.60
N VAL A 741 -33.84 -1.95 8.78
CA VAL A 741 -34.59 -2.91 7.96
C VAL A 741 -36.09 -2.70 8.12
N ASP A 742 -36.57 -2.58 9.37
CA ASP A 742 -37.98 -2.37 9.67
C ASP A 742 -38.44 -0.96 9.24
N PHE A 743 -37.55 0.02 9.36
CA PHE A 743 -37.75 1.38 8.88
C PHE A 743 -37.97 1.39 7.37
N TYR A 744 -37.07 0.80 6.57
CA TYR A 744 -37.19 0.73 5.12
C TYR A 744 -38.42 -0.08 4.69
N PHE A 745 -38.73 -1.18 5.37
CA PHE A 745 -39.95 -1.94 5.09
C PHE A 745 -41.21 -1.09 5.33
N THR A 746 -41.31 -0.42 6.47
CA THR A 746 -42.47 0.40 6.84
C THR A 746 -42.61 1.62 5.92
N LEU A 747 -41.50 2.33 5.67
CA LEU A 747 -41.46 3.45 4.75
C LEU A 747 -41.85 3.01 3.34
N GLY A 748 -41.24 1.93 2.86
CA GLY A 748 -41.49 1.40 1.52
C GLY A 748 -42.94 1.00 1.34
N LYS A 749 -43.54 0.32 2.32
CA LYS A 749 -44.97 0.01 2.31
C LYS A 749 -45.83 1.27 2.26
N LYS A 750 -45.55 2.27 3.12
CA LYS A 750 -46.29 3.54 3.16
C LYS A 750 -46.25 4.28 1.81
N LEU A 751 -45.09 4.32 1.17
CA LEU A 751 -44.88 4.94 -0.15
C LEU A 751 -45.61 4.16 -1.26
N ILE A 752 -45.56 2.82 -1.22
CA ILE A 752 -46.27 1.96 -2.18
C ILE A 752 -47.79 2.03 -1.99
N GLU A 753 -48.31 2.20 -0.78
CA GLU A 753 -49.76 2.28 -0.55
C GLU A 753 -50.30 3.71 -0.76
N GLY A 754 -49.44 4.73 -0.63
CA GLY A 754 -49.80 6.12 -0.80
C GLY A 754 -50.47 6.74 0.42
N GLU A 755 -50.17 6.26 1.63
CA GLU A 755 -50.73 6.74 2.91
C GLU A 755 -50.18 8.12 3.35
N ASN A 756 -49.90 9.01 2.41
CA ASN A 756 -49.57 10.43 2.66
C ASN A 756 -50.81 11.32 2.47
N LYS A 757 -51.99 10.87 2.92
CA LYS A 757 -53.20 11.68 2.96
C LYS A 757 -53.75 11.81 4.37
#